data_AF-A0A0G1XQ34-F1
#
_entry.id   AF-A0A0G1XQ34-F1
#
_cell.length_a   1.000
_cell.length_b   1.000
_cell.length_c   1.000
_cell.angle_alpha   90.00
_cell.angle_beta   90.00
_cell.angle_gamma   90.00
#
_symmetry.space_group_name_H-M   'P 1'
#
loop_
_entity.id
_entity.type
_entity.pdbx_description
1 polymer ?
#
loop_
_entity_poly.entity_id
_entity_poly.type
_entity_poly.pdbx_seq_one_letter_code
_entity_poly.pdbx_strand_id
1 'polypeptide(L)'
;MTQRRLFTLGILTTLLIAGGVVVALPAFAQGVNLQEFAAQAGFAQADIRLVIARLIRTAISFLGILVLGFILYGGFIWMTAGGDAERVGTAKRILTNAVIGLVIVFASFAITQFVLSSLTRAIGGTVGTDGTGGGGGGFYQDRTVGSRRFRLQSWNDACGGRIRNLQLQFVFTQPVSTSSVTSASNPGIEVKDRNGARVDGTFAVSGKTVTFTPAAECPGTTTERCFSNDSPYTVEFKPTVLRSSTGRSFECGGAFGSCVLTFATGRVIDTGKPTFTMTQPDAQGDNGVVGDIVALQARAQDDGGVSLVQFFAGSATAVYIAGLADSTAKTLAIDNDFSTDDTEWNTIASAPGSIKLWASGADCAGHTAVSPQVTFALQSPHCANGAQDGNETGVDCGGDCAACAGGACRLHSECAPGLSCKDGTCQSLPRIDRVSPGNGAVGNLVTISGVGFGAAPGGTVVFLGDSVNQDDNASVKAYGGCSGTWSPTQIVVQVPTNAVDGALEVRVGDASDRTDDAFGARINFFDINTTVRPGICSINPKFGEGSIPITVAGNNFGSSRGNGSVYFGDYAAAAYAGVWTPSSLDTTVPLLNEGSYPVQVFVGDNVCAGRTTLCRNDAECAVGGIPGTCILQREGSNTVNYRADKQSEDAPPVIFSVESGWRVCSVGSEEEKEGKKCSADTECGGTGVCAAARSFRSNVPWRFGATRPSS
;
A
#
# COMPACT_ATOMS: atom_id res chain seq x y z
N MET A 1 -59.15 -37.56 37.23
CA MET A 1 -58.98 -37.63 35.76
C MET A 1 -57.76 -36.82 35.37
N THR A 2 -57.00 -37.33 34.40
CA THR A 2 -55.56 -37.18 34.20
C THR A 2 -55.07 -35.77 33.81
N GLN A 3 -53.97 -35.33 34.44
CA GLN A 3 -53.20 -34.10 34.16
C GLN A 3 -52.73 -33.95 32.69
N ARG A 4 -52.85 -35.00 31.88
CA ARG A 4 -52.54 -34.99 30.44
C ARG A 4 -53.55 -34.24 29.58
N ARG A 5 -54.75 -33.91 30.09
CA ARG A 5 -55.77 -33.14 29.35
C ARG A 5 -55.76 -31.63 29.61
N LEU A 6 -55.08 -31.16 30.66
CA LEU A 6 -54.95 -29.72 30.95
C LEU A 6 -53.85 -29.07 30.10
N PHE A 7 -52.77 -29.81 29.82
CA PHE A 7 -51.65 -29.34 28.98
C PHE A 7 -52.00 -29.25 27.49
N THR A 8 -52.84 -30.16 26.98
CA THR A 8 -53.29 -30.12 25.57
C THR A 8 -54.36 -29.04 25.34
N LEU A 9 -55.17 -28.71 26.34
CA LEU A 9 -56.11 -27.59 26.23
C LEU A 9 -55.37 -26.25 26.19
N GLY A 10 -54.34 -26.08 27.04
CA GLY A 10 -53.51 -24.87 27.09
C GLY A 10 -52.81 -24.55 25.76
N ILE A 11 -52.18 -25.56 25.14
CA ILE A 11 -51.49 -25.41 23.86
C ILE A 11 -52.47 -25.09 22.72
N LEU A 12 -53.69 -25.64 22.74
CA LEU A 12 -54.71 -25.36 21.72
C LEU A 12 -55.31 -23.95 21.88
N THR A 13 -55.48 -23.44 23.12
CA THR A 13 -55.92 -22.06 23.36
C THR A 13 -54.86 -21.01 23.01
N THR A 14 -53.57 -21.28 23.21
CA THR A 14 -52.50 -20.35 22.75
C THR A 14 -52.34 -20.35 21.23
N LEU A 15 -52.63 -21.46 20.54
CA LEU A 15 -52.61 -21.50 19.08
C LEU A 15 -53.82 -20.76 18.45
N LEU A 16 -54.97 -20.74 19.13
CA LEU A 16 -56.17 -20.03 18.68
C LEU A 16 -56.15 -18.51 18.96
N ILE A 17 -55.39 -18.05 19.95
CA ILE A 17 -55.24 -16.61 20.24
C ILE A 17 -54.18 -15.95 19.35
N ALA A 18 -53.17 -16.69 18.87
CA ALA A 18 -52.19 -16.17 17.89
C ALA A 18 -52.72 -16.11 16.44
N GLY A 19 -53.84 -16.78 16.14
CA GLY A 19 -54.47 -16.77 14.82
C GLY A 19 -55.66 -15.79 14.65
N GLY A 20 -56.03 -15.05 15.70
CA GLY A 20 -57.36 -14.42 15.81
C GLY A 20 -57.47 -12.89 15.72
N VAL A 21 -56.37 -12.13 15.61
CA VAL A 21 -56.46 -10.65 15.57
C VAL A 21 -55.61 -10.07 14.45
N VAL A 22 -56.01 -10.36 13.21
CA VAL A 22 -56.00 -9.38 12.11
C VAL A 22 -57.36 -9.48 11.44
N VAL A 23 -58.31 -8.70 11.95
CA VAL A 23 -59.51 -8.36 11.19
C VAL A 23 -59.05 -7.44 10.07
N ALA A 24 -58.70 -8.02 8.93
CA ALA A 24 -58.63 -7.31 7.67
C ALA A 24 -60.06 -6.93 7.28
N LEU A 25 -60.35 -5.62 7.23
CA LEU A 25 -61.43 -5.12 6.39
C LEU A 25 -60.99 -5.33 4.92
N PRO A 26 -61.87 -5.78 4.01
CA PRO A 26 -61.48 -6.00 2.64
C PRO A 26 -61.39 -4.64 1.95
N ALA A 27 -60.19 -4.20 1.60
CA ALA A 27 -60.00 -3.05 0.72
C ALA A 27 -58.94 -3.39 -0.34
N PHE A 28 -59.47 -3.76 -1.51
CA PHE A 28 -58.82 -3.84 -2.81
C PHE A 28 -57.67 -4.85 -2.97
N ALA A 29 -58.06 -5.98 -3.58
CA ALA A 29 -57.18 -6.78 -4.41
C ALA A 29 -56.49 -5.90 -5.48
N GLN A 30 -55.22 -5.61 -5.26
CA GLN A 30 -54.29 -5.31 -6.34
C GLN A 30 -53.21 -6.40 -6.27
N GLY A 31 -52.97 -7.06 -7.40
CA GLY A 31 -52.07 -8.20 -7.47
C GLY A 31 -50.74 -7.88 -6.81
N VAL A 32 -50.27 -8.78 -5.94
CA VAL A 32 -48.93 -8.67 -5.37
C VAL A 32 -47.96 -8.75 -6.55
N ASN A 33 -47.41 -7.60 -6.94
CA ASN A 33 -46.40 -7.50 -7.95
C ASN A 33 -45.10 -8.05 -7.36
N LEU A 34 -44.87 -9.35 -7.56
CA LEU A 34 -43.70 -10.07 -7.05
C LEU A 34 -42.38 -9.43 -7.53
N GLN A 35 -42.38 -8.71 -8.65
CA GLN A 35 -41.21 -7.97 -9.14
C GLN A 35 -40.93 -6.69 -8.33
N GLU A 36 -41.96 -6.05 -7.77
CA GLU A 36 -41.81 -4.82 -6.96
C GLU A 36 -41.39 -5.15 -5.52
N PHE A 37 -41.91 -6.25 -4.96
CA PHE A 37 -41.40 -6.83 -3.71
C PHE A 37 -39.95 -7.31 -3.86
N ALA A 38 -39.61 -7.98 -4.97
CA ALA A 38 -38.24 -8.38 -5.26
C ALA A 38 -37.31 -7.17 -5.51
N ALA A 39 -37.82 -6.05 -6.03
CA ALA A 39 -37.04 -4.82 -6.21
C ALA A 39 -36.78 -4.10 -4.88
N GLN A 40 -37.78 -3.94 -4.02
CA GLN A 40 -37.62 -3.33 -2.68
C GLN A 40 -36.82 -4.21 -1.71
N ALA A 41 -36.88 -5.54 -1.85
CA ALA A 41 -36.03 -6.48 -1.09
C ALA A 41 -34.63 -6.67 -1.71
N GLY A 42 -34.34 -6.03 -2.85
CA GLY A 42 -33.02 -6.02 -3.48
C GLY A 42 -32.61 -7.32 -4.20
N PHE A 43 -33.57 -8.14 -4.62
CA PHE A 43 -33.38 -9.42 -5.29
C PHE A 43 -33.53 -9.37 -6.82
N ALA A 44 -34.14 -8.31 -7.38
CA ALA A 44 -34.55 -8.30 -8.79
C ALA A 44 -33.40 -8.27 -9.83
N GLN A 45 -32.15 -8.00 -9.44
CA GLN A 45 -30.97 -8.01 -10.34
C GLN A 45 -29.68 -8.53 -9.68
N ALA A 46 -29.77 -9.21 -8.53
CA ALA A 46 -28.59 -9.68 -7.81
C ALA A 46 -28.13 -11.05 -8.34
N ASP A 47 -26.82 -11.22 -8.57
CA ASP A 47 -26.18 -12.51 -8.80
C ASP A 47 -26.67 -13.51 -7.73
N ILE A 48 -27.03 -14.73 -8.15
CA ILE A 48 -27.53 -15.79 -7.26
C ILE A 48 -26.59 -16.02 -6.06
N ARG A 49 -25.28 -15.79 -6.24
CA ARG A 49 -24.27 -15.86 -5.17
C ARG A 49 -24.49 -14.78 -4.11
N LEU A 50 -24.89 -13.58 -4.51
CA LEU A 50 -25.20 -12.46 -3.61
C LEU A 50 -26.53 -12.68 -2.87
N VAL A 51 -27.51 -13.30 -3.53
CA VAL A 51 -28.80 -13.68 -2.91
C VAL A 51 -28.57 -14.72 -1.82
N ILE A 52 -27.79 -15.77 -2.09
CA ILE A 52 -27.43 -16.81 -1.11
C ILE A 52 -26.64 -16.21 0.06
N ALA A 53 -25.67 -15.32 -0.22
CA ALA A 53 -24.89 -14.65 0.83
C ALA A 53 -25.76 -13.79 1.76
N ARG A 54 -26.75 -13.06 1.20
CA ARG A 54 -27.72 -12.29 2.00
C ARG A 54 -28.63 -13.20 2.84
N LEU A 55 -29.11 -14.31 2.28
CA LEU A 55 -29.93 -15.28 3.00
C LEU A 55 -29.19 -15.87 4.22
N ILE A 56 -27.93 -16.28 4.02
CA ILE A 56 -27.07 -16.83 5.09
C ILE A 56 -26.84 -15.76 6.18
N ARG A 57 -26.53 -14.52 5.81
CA ARG A 57 -26.30 -13.43 6.76
C ARG A 57 -27.56 -13.12 7.61
N THR A 58 -28.74 -13.14 6.99
CA THR A 58 -30.01 -12.98 7.72
C THR A 58 -30.27 -14.14 8.68
N ALA A 59 -30.02 -15.39 8.25
CA ALA A 59 -30.18 -16.57 9.11
C ALA A 59 -29.24 -16.56 10.32
N ILE A 60 -27.98 -16.14 10.15
CA ILE A 60 -27.00 -16.01 11.24
C ILE A 60 -27.45 -14.93 12.24
N SER A 61 -27.99 -13.80 11.77
CA SER A 61 -28.49 -12.74 12.66
C SER A 61 -29.67 -13.21 13.52
N PHE A 62 -30.58 -14.02 12.96
CA PHE A 62 -31.71 -14.59 13.68
C PHE A 62 -31.26 -15.58 14.77
N LEU A 63 -30.28 -16.45 14.45
CA LEU A 63 -29.70 -17.37 15.43
C LEU A 63 -28.97 -16.63 16.56
N GLY A 64 -28.30 -15.51 16.27
CA GLY A 64 -27.66 -14.67 17.28
C GLY A 64 -28.64 -14.10 18.30
N ILE A 65 -29.82 -13.67 17.86
CA ILE A 65 -30.89 -13.17 18.73
C ILE A 65 -31.42 -14.30 19.63
N LEU A 66 -31.57 -15.53 19.11
CA LEU A 66 -31.99 -16.68 19.92
C LEU A 66 -30.97 -17.03 21.00
N VAL A 67 -29.67 -17.04 20.66
CA VAL A 67 -28.59 -17.29 21.63
C VAL A 67 -28.60 -16.22 22.74
N LEU A 68 -28.75 -14.94 22.37
CA LEU A 68 -28.90 -13.85 23.33
C LEU A 68 -30.10 -14.07 24.27
N GLY A 69 -31.24 -14.50 23.72
CA GLY A 69 -32.44 -14.84 24.51
C GLY A 69 -32.19 -15.96 25.53
N PHE A 70 -31.47 -17.01 25.15
CA PHE A 70 -31.12 -18.11 26.07
C PHE A 70 -30.13 -17.68 27.16
N ILE A 71 -29.18 -16.79 26.85
CA ILE A 71 -28.25 -16.24 27.84
C ILE A 71 -28.99 -15.38 28.86
N LEU A 72 -29.90 -14.50 28.41
CA LEU A 72 -30.72 -13.67 29.29
C LEU A 72 -31.64 -14.52 30.18
N TYR A 73 -32.27 -15.56 29.61
CA TYR A 73 -33.11 -16.49 30.36
C TYR A 73 -32.33 -17.31 31.39
N GLY A 74 -31.16 -17.86 31.00
CA GLY A 74 -30.27 -18.57 31.90
C GLY A 74 -29.74 -17.68 33.03
N GLY A 75 -29.39 -16.44 32.71
CA GLY A 75 -28.97 -15.42 33.69
C GLY A 75 -30.10 -15.04 34.66
N PHE A 76 -31.33 -14.91 34.16
CA PHE A 76 -32.49 -14.61 35.00
C PHE A 76 -32.79 -15.74 36.01
N ILE A 77 -32.77 -17.00 35.57
CA ILE A 77 -32.94 -18.14 36.50
C ILE A 77 -31.80 -18.18 37.53
N TRP A 78 -30.57 -17.86 37.12
CA TRP A 78 -29.46 -17.84 38.04
C TRP A 78 -29.60 -16.75 39.12
N MET A 79 -30.03 -15.55 38.74
CA MET A 79 -30.27 -14.44 39.67
C MET A 79 -31.47 -14.70 40.61
N THR A 80 -32.46 -15.46 40.17
CA THR A 80 -33.68 -15.77 40.95
C THR A 80 -33.61 -17.09 41.73
N ALA A 81 -32.49 -17.81 41.69
CA ALA A 81 -32.36 -19.13 42.31
C ALA A 81 -32.24 -19.10 43.85
N GLY A 82 -31.86 -17.98 44.46
CA GLY A 82 -31.88 -17.81 45.92
C GLY A 82 -31.08 -18.86 46.73
N GLY A 83 -30.13 -19.56 46.11
CA GLY A 83 -29.35 -20.64 46.72
C GLY A 83 -29.89 -22.07 46.52
N ASP A 84 -31.03 -22.24 45.83
CA ASP A 84 -31.56 -23.55 45.45
C ASP A 84 -30.62 -24.24 44.43
N ALA A 85 -30.00 -25.35 44.87
CA ALA A 85 -29.02 -26.10 44.09
C ALA A 85 -29.59 -26.64 42.76
N GLU A 86 -30.88 -26.98 42.71
CA GLU A 86 -31.52 -27.53 41.51
C GLU A 86 -31.72 -26.44 40.44
N ARG A 87 -32.14 -25.25 40.86
CA ARG A 87 -32.32 -24.08 39.97
C ARG A 87 -31.00 -23.53 39.48
N VAL A 88 -29.97 -23.47 40.33
CA VAL A 88 -28.61 -23.10 39.92
C VAL A 88 -28.04 -24.12 38.93
N GLY A 89 -28.27 -25.42 39.16
CA GLY A 89 -27.86 -26.47 38.22
C GLY A 89 -28.52 -26.31 36.84
N THR A 90 -29.82 -26.00 36.82
CA THR A 90 -30.58 -25.75 35.60
C THR A 90 -30.09 -24.52 34.85
N ALA A 91 -29.86 -23.40 35.55
CA ALA A 91 -29.33 -22.17 34.96
C ALA A 91 -27.95 -22.37 34.32
N LYS A 92 -27.04 -23.04 35.03
CA LYS A 92 -25.69 -23.37 34.53
C LYS A 92 -25.76 -24.24 33.28
N ARG A 93 -26.70 -25.19 33.21
CA ARG A 93 -26.89 -26.05 32.03
C ARG A 93 -27.35 -25.25 30.81
N ILE A 94 -28.30 -24.33 30.99
CA ILE A 94 -28.79 -23.45 29.92
C ILE A 94 -27.65 -22.55 29.41
N LEU A 95 -26.89 -21.93 30.31
CA LEU A 95 -25.76 -21.07 29.96
C LEU A 95 -24.65 -21.85 29.24
N THR A 96 -24.32 -23.06 29.72
CA THR A 96 -23.30 -23.91 29.10
C THR A 96 -23.71 -24.31 27.67
N ASN A 97 -24.96 -24.72 27.48
CA ASN A 97 -25.48 -25.09 26.16
C ASN A 97 -25.55 -23.89 25.21
N ALA A 98 -25.91 -22.71 25.70
CA ALA A 98 -25.94 -21.48 24.89
C ALA A 98 -24.52 -21.07 24.44
N VAL A 99 -23.52 -21.19 25.31
CA VAL A 99 -22.10 -20.93 24.97
C VAL A 99 -21.59 -21.94 23.94
N ILE A 100 -21.91 -23.23 24.09
CA ILE A 100 -21.54 -24.26 23.10
C ILE A 100 -22.17 -23.93 21.74
N GLY A 101 -23.45 -23.54 21.71
CA GLY A 101 -24.13 -23.12 20.48
C GLY A 101 -23.47 -21.90 19.83
N LEU A 102 -23.07 -20.91 20.62
CA LEU A 102 -22.36 -19.73 20.12
C LEU A 102 -21.01 -20.09 19.50
N VAL A 103 -20.25 -20.99 20.14
CA VAL A 103 -18.97 -21.48 19.63
C VAL A 103 -19.16 -22.23 18.31
N ILE A 104 -20.20 -23.05 18.18
CA ILE A 104 -20.50 -23.77 16.92
C ILE A 104 -20.81 -22.78 15.79
N VAL A 105 -21.59 -21.73 16.05
CA VAL A 105 -21.91 -20.70 15.05
C VAL A 105 -20.64 -19.97 14.58
N PHE A 106 -19.78 -19.56 15.52
CA PHE A 106 -18.51 -18.91 15.16
C PHE A 106 -17.54 -19.86 14.46
N ALA A 107 -17.43 -21.11 14.90
CA ALA A 107 -16.59 -22.12 14.27
C ALA A 107 -17.08 -22.44 12.84
N SER A 108 -18.39 -22.57 12.63
CA SER A 108 -18.96 -22.79 11.30
C SER A 108 -18.64 -21.64 10.34
N PHE A 109 -18.73 -20.39 10.81
CA PHE A 109 -18.34 -19.22 10.03
C PHE A 109 -16.84 -19.20 9.73
N ALA A 110 -15.99 -19.44 10.74
CA ALA A 110 -14.54 -19.46 10.59
C ALA A 110 -14.07 -20.58 9.64
N ILE A 111 -14.65 -21.78 9.74
CA ILE A 111 -14.35 -22.92 8.85
C ILE A 111 -14.78 -22.59 7.42
N THR A 112 -15.97 -22.01 7.24
CA THR A 112 -16.46 -21.63 5.92
C THR A 112 -15.57 -20.56 5.30
N GLN A 113 -15.15 -19.54 6.05
CA GLN A 113 -14.16 -18.54 5.60
C GLN A 113 -12.81 -19.17 5.31
N PHE A 114 -12.35 -20.12 6.12
CA PHE A 114 -11.10 -20.84 5.89
C PHE A 114 -11.15 -21.67 4.60
N VAL A 115 -12.22 -22.44 4.38
CA VAL A 115 -12.41 -23.24 3.17
C VAL A 115 -12.58 -22.34 1.94
N LEU A 116 -13.39 -21.28 2.03
CA LEU A 116 -13.54 -20.32 0.93
C LEU A 116 -12.21 -19.62 0.63
N SER A 117 -11.46 -19.19 1.64
CA SER A 117 -10.14 -18.55 1.49
C SER A 117 -9.10 -19.52 0.94
N SER A 118 -9.16 -20.80 1.32
CA SER A 118 -8.26 -21.85 0.82
C SER A 118 -8.58 -22.21 -0.63
N LEU A 119 -9.87 -22.34 -0.97
CA LEU A 119 -10.29 -22.52 -2.37
C LEU A 119 -9.94 -21.30 -3.20
N THR A 120 -10.26 -20.07 -2.75
CA THR A 120 -9.94 -18.83 -3.47
C THR A 120 -8.43 -18.60 -3.62
N ARG A 121 -7.62 -18.94 -2.62
CA ARG A 121 -6.15 -18.96 -2.75
C ARG A 121 -5.69 -19.99 -3.80
N ALA A 122 -6.29 -21.18 -3.83
CA ALA A 122 -5.96 -22.23 -4.80
C ALA A 122 -6.42 -21.90 -6.25
N ILE A 123 -7.49 -21.10 -6.43
CA ILE A 123 -7.95 -20.63 -7.75
C ILE A 123 -7.51 -19.19 -8.08
N GLY A 124 -6.66 -18.58 -7.26
CA GLY A 124 -6.10 -17.25 -7.51
C GLY A 124 -7.05 -16.06 -7.36
N GLY A 125 -8.11 -16.15 -6.55
CA GLY A 125 -8.97 -15.02 -6.16
C GLY A 125 -8.60 -14.44 -4.79
N THR A 126 -8.52 -13.12 -4.66
CA THR A 126 -8.55 -12.42 -3.36
C THR A 126 -9.74 -11.48 -3.35
N VAL A 127 -10.49 -11.48 -2.25
CA VAL A 127 -11.64 -10.61 -2.01
C VAL A 127 -11.12 -9.20 -1.72
N GLY A 128 -11.43 -8.22 -2.58
CA GLY A 128 -11.16 -6.81 -2.36
C GLY A 128 -12.48 -6.05 -2.21
N THR A 129 -12.68 -5.41 -1.06
CA THR A 129 -13.77 -4.47 -0.77
C THR A 129 -13.48 -3.11 -1.41
N ASP A 130 -14.47 -2.55 -2.09
CA ASP A 130 -14.40 -1.32 -2.89
C ASP A 130 -14.38 -0.02 -2.06
N GLY A 131 -13.80 1.05 -2.63
CA GLY A 131 -13.92 2.43 -2.14
C GLY A 131 -13.07 3.44 -2.93
N THR A 132 -13.72 4.23 -3.79
CA THR A 132 -13.19 5.34 -4.60
C THR A 132 -13.38 6.72 -3.94
N GLY A 133 -12.45 7.65 -4.16
CA GLY A 133 -12.74 9.10 -4.19
C GLY A 133 -11.77 10.06 -3.48
N GLY A 134 -10.84 10.66 -4.24
CA GLY A 134 -10.62 12.12 -4.33
C GLY A 134 -9.93 12.91 -3.21
N GLY A 135 -8.70 13.35 -3.48
CA GLY A 135 -8.17 14.68 -3.15
C GLY A 135 -7.36 14.78 -1.86
N GLY A 136 -6.13 15.28 -1.95
CA GLY A 136 -5.29 15.59 -0.78
C GLY A 136 -3.90 14.93 -0.85
N GLY A 137 -2.86 15.75 -0.99
CA GLY A 137 -1.51 15.39 -1.45
C GLY A 137 -0.69 14.40 -0.62
N GLY A 138 -1.12 13.15 -0.52
CA GLY A 138 -0.20 12.03 -0.34
C GLY A 138 0.27 11.53 -1.69
N PHE A 139 1.58 11.34 -1.87
CA PHE A 139 2.20 10.70 -3.06
C PHE A 139 1.69 9.27 -3.37
N TYR A 140 0.74 8.76 -2.58
CA TYR A 140 0.18 7.42 -2.60
C TYR A 140 -1.37 7.39 -2.66
N GLN A 141 -2.01 8.40 -3.27
CA GLN A 141 -3.39 8.21 -3.73
C GLN A 141 -3.39 7.44 -5.05
N ASP A 142 -3.94 6.21 -5.01
CA ASP A 142 -4.36 5.41 -6.17
C ASP A 142 -3.27 4.85 -7.09
N ARG A 143 -2.14 4.42 -6.53
CA ARG A 143 -1.36 3.31 -7.13
C ARG A 143 -1.52 2.08 -6.27
N THR A 144 -2.65 1.39 -6.39
CA THR A 144 -2.75 0.00 -5.95
C THR A 144 -1.80 -0.87 -6.78
N VAL A 145 -0.50 -0.87 -6.48
CA VAL A 145 0.41 -1.91 -6.98
C VAL A 145 0.23 -3.12 -6.07
N GLY A 146 -0.08 -4.23 -6.71
CA GLY A 146 -0.84 -5.34 -6.13
C GLY A 146 -2.27 -5.48 -6.67
N SER A 147 -2.75 -4.57 -7.54
CA SER A 147 -4.04 -4.79 -8.21
C SER A 147 -3.95 -6.07 -9.07
N ARG A 148 -4.50 -7.18 -8.58
CA ARG A 148 -4.90 -8.33 -9.42
C ARG A 148 -5.83 -7.90 -10.57
N ARG A 149 -6.37 -6.69 -10.51
CA ARG A 149 -7.26 -6.08 -11.48
C ARG A 149 -6.43 -5.48 -12.63
N PHE A 150 -6.86 -5.71 -13.86
CA PHE A 150 -6.21 -5.18 -15.05
C PHE A 150 -6.88 -3.86 -15.42
N ARG A 151 -6.17 -2.74 -15.27
CA ARG A 151 -6.70 -1.38 -15.39
C ARG A 151 -5.72 -0.45 -16.11
N LEU A 152 -6.21 0.70 -16.54
CA LEU A 152 -5.36 1.79 -17.01
C LEU A 152 -4.71 2.46 -15.79
N GLN A 153 -3.40 2.57 -15.82
CA GLN A 153 -2.59 3.20 -14.77
C GLN A 153 -2.29 4.66 -15.11
N SER A 154 -1.95 4.96 -16.36
CA SER A 154 -1.70 6.32 -16.84
C SER A 154 -1.83 6.40 -18.36
N TRP A 155 -1.91 7.62 -18.88
CA TRP A 155 -1.85 7.91 -20.31
C TRP A 155 -1.35 9.34 -20.55
N ASN A 156 -0.95 9.65 -21.78
CA ASN A 156 -0.33 10.94 -22.13
C ASN A 156 -1.33 12.03 -22.57
N ASP A 157 -2.41 12.23 -21.80
CA ASP A 157 -3.43 13.26 -22.10
C ASP A 157 -2.88 14.68 -22.20
N ALA A 158 -1.89 15.02 -21.39
CA ALA A 158 -1.28 16.34 -21.40
C ALA A 158 -0.67 16.71 -22.76
N CYS A 159 -0.29 15.72 -23.58
CA CYS A 159 0.19 15.95 -24.95
C CYS A 159 -0.92 16.44 -25.90
N GLY A 160 -2.18 16.25 -25.51
CA GLY A 160 -3.34 16.79 -26.20
C GLY A 160 -3.36 18.33 -26.20
N GLY A 161 -3.85 18.91 -27.29
CA GLY A 161 -4.05 20.35 -27.46
C GLY A 161 -2.82 21.13 -27.91
N ARG A 162 -1.62 20.53 -27.88
CA ARG A 162 -0.38 21.17 -28.36
C ARG A 162 0.00 20.72 -29.76
N ILE A 163 0.17 19.41 -29.94
CA ILE A 163 0.63 18.83 -31.19
C ILE A 163 -0.49 18.10 -31.94
N ARG A 164 -0.29 17.93 -33.24
CA ARG A 164 -1.23 17.25 -34.15
C ARG A 164 -0.75 15.86 -34.54
N ASN A 165 0.56 15.63 -34.56
CA ASN A 165 1.17 14.31 -34.75
C ASN A 165 1.30 13.52 -33.43
N LEU A 166 0.35 13.72 -32.52
CA LEU A 166 0.27 13.01 -31.25
C LEU A 166 0.28 11.49 -31.46
N GLN A 167 1.18 10.79 -30.79
CA GLN A 167 1.06 9.36 -30.55
C GLN A 167 0.43 9.16 -29.17
N LEU A 168 -0.74 8.52 -29.10
CA LEU A 168 -1.34 8.19 -27.81
C LEU A 168 -0.54 7.07 -27.15
N GLN A 169 -0.30 7.19 -25.85
CA GLN A 169 0.47 6.26 -25.04
C GLN A 169 -0.34 5.94 -23.78
N PHE A 170 -0.56 4.65 -23.54
CA PHE A 170 -1.35 4.13 -22.41
C PHE A 170 -0.49 3.14 -21.61
N VAL A 171 -0.46 3.28 -20.29
CA VAL A 171 0.20 2.35 -19.38
C VAL A 171 -0.86 1.63 -18.57
N PHE A 172 -0.76 0.31 -18.50
CA PHE A 172 -1.67 -0.54 -17.75
C PHE A 172 -0.98 -1.15 -16.53
N THR A 173 -1.79 -1.54 -15.54
CA THR A 173 -1.30 -2.18 -14.31
C THR A 173 -0.67 -3.56 -14.57
N GLN A 174 -0.95 -4.19 -15.73
CA GLN A 174 -0.45 -5.50 -16.12
C GLN A 174 -0.08 -5.51 -17.61
N PRO A 175 0.83 -6.40 -18.05
CA PRO A 175 1.13 -6.53 -19.46
C PRO A 175 -0.13 -6.84 -20.28
N VAL A 176 -0.26 -6.22 -21.45
CA VAL A 176 -1.47 -6.25 -22.28
C VAL A 176 -1.38 -7.37 -23.32
N SER A 177 -2.50 -8.04 -23.59
CA SER A 177 -2.58 -9.02 -24.67
C SER A 177 -2.65 -8.30 -26.02
N THR A 178 -1.65 -8.54 -26.87
CA THR A 178 -1.54 -7.94 -28.22
C THR A 178 -2.81 -8.17 -29.05
N SER A 179 -3.33 -9.40 -29.07
CA SER A 179 -4.51 -9.77 -29.85
C SER A 179 -5.80 -9.09 -29.40
N SER A 180 -5.88 -8.69 -28.13
CA SER A 180 -7.03 -7.97 -27.59
C SER A 180 -7.09 -6.50 -28.02
N VAL A 181 -5.95 -5.94 -28.47
CA VAL A 181 -5.84 -4.54 -28.91
C VAL A 181 -5.85 -4.45 -30.44
N THR A 182 -5.07 -5.28 -31.12
CA THR A 182 -4.82 -5.15 -32.57
C THR A 182 -5.86 -5.81 -33.47
N SER A 183 -6.96 -6.32 -32.90
CA SER A 183 -8.06 -6.93 -33.66
C SER A 183 -8.73 -5.92 -34.58
N ALA A 184 -8.71 -6.17 -35.89
CA ALA A 184 -9.31 -5.27 -36.88
C ALA A 184 -10.84 -5.18 -36.80
N SER A 185 -11.50 -6.28 -36.44
CA SER A 185 -12.96 -6.42 -36.41
C SER A 185 -13.61 -6.05 -35.08
N ASN A 186 -12.89 -6.23 -33.97
CA ASN A 186 -13.38 -5.87 -32.64
C ASN A 186 -12.18 -5.54 -31.72
N PRO A 187 -11.59 -4.35 -31.86
CA PRO A 187 -10.48 -3.95 -31.00
C PRO A 187 -10.97 -3.63 -29.59
N GLY A 188 -10.15 -3.96 -28.60
CA GLY A 188 -10.41 -3.62 -27.19
C GLY A 188 -10.21 -2.14 -26.87
N ILE A 189 -9.61 -1.37 -27.78
CA ILE A 189 -9.42 0.08 -27.67
C ILE A 189 -9.82 0.70 -29.02
N GLU A 190 -10.68 1.71 -29.00
CA GLU A 190 -11.09 2.46 -30.19
C GLU A 190 -10.84 3.95 -30.01
N VAL A 191 -10.25 4.58 -31.02
CA VAL A 191 -10.15 6.05 -31.11
C VAL A 191 -11.22 6.53 -32.08
N LYS A 192 -12.02 7.50 -31.66
CA LYS A 192 -13.13 8.06 -32.44
C LYS A 192 -13.01 9.57 -32.57
N ASP A 193 -13.41 10.09 -33.71
CA ASP A 193 -13.47 11.52 -33.99
C ASP A 193 -14.68 12.19 -33.32
N ARG A 194 -14.81 13.51 -33.51
CA ARG A 194 -15.93 14.31 -32.99
C ARG A 194 -17.33 13.83 -33.43
N ASN A 195 -17.42 13.07 -34.52
CA ASN A 195 -18.68 12.54 -35.05
C ASN A 195 -18.92 11.09 -34.58
N GLY A 196 -18.03 10.53 -33.76
CA GLY A 196 -18.07 9.14 -33.31
C GLY A 196 -17.54 8.14 -34.35
N ALA A 197 -16.97 8.60 -35.47
CA ALA A 197 -16.38 7.73 -36.48
C ALA A 197 -15.01 7.23 -36.02
N ARG A 198 -14.70 5.95 -36.29
CA ARG A 198 -13.40 5.36 -35.96
C ARG A 198 -12.28 6.09 -36.70
N VAL A 199 -11.22 6.45 -35.98
CA VAL A 199 -9.98 6.96 -36.56
C VAL A 199 -9.10 5.78 -36.96
N ASP A 200 -8.71 5.74 -38.23
CA ASP A 200 -7.78 4.75 -38.73
C ASP A 200 -6.37 4.99 -38.18
N GLY A 201 -5.69 3.93 -37.80
CA GLY A 201 -4.36 3.98 -37.20
C GLY A 201 -3.84 2.61 -36.78
N THR A 202 -2.62 2.61 -36.27
CA THR A 202 -1.90 1.40 -35.86
C THR A 202 -1.73 1.39 -34.34
N PHE A 203 -2.10 0.27 -33.71
CA PHE A 203 -1.79 0.01 -32.32
C PHE A 203 -0.51 -0.82 -32.20
N ALA A 204 0.35 -0.47 -31.24
CA ALA A 204 1.48 -1.29 -30.83
C ALA A 204 1.39 -1.61 -29.33
N VAL A 205 1.81 -2.81 -28.94
CA VAL A 205 1.78 -3.28 -27.55
C VAL A 205 3.18 -3.71 -27.14
N SER A 206 3.68 -3.17 -26.03
CA SER A 206 4.97 -3.51 -25.43
C SER A 206 4.82 -3.64 -23.92
N GLY A 207 4.74 -4.89 -23.44
CA GLY A 207 4.53 -5.17 -22.02
C GLY A 207 3.26 -4.50 -21.50
N LYS A 208 3.42 -3.59 -20.53
CA LYS A 208 2.33 -2.79 -19.92
C LYS A 208 1.89 -1.61 -20.77
N THR A 209 2.60 -1.28 -21.85
CA THR A 209 2.36 -0.08 -22.65
C THR A 209 1.62 -0.41 -23.94
N VAL A 210 0.65 0.41 -24.31
CA VAL A 210 -0.02 0.39 -25.61
C VAL A 210 0.10 1.77 -26.24
N THR A 211 0.46 1.84 -27.51
CA THR A 211 0.48 3.10 -28.26
C THR A 211 -0.48 3.06 -29.44
N PHE A 212 -0.98 4.22 -29.85
CA PHE A 212 -1.78 4.40 -31.07
C PHE A 212 -1.22 5.54 -31.91
N THR A 213 -0.90 5.25 -33.17
CA THR A 213 -0.47 6.23 -34.16
C THR A 213 -1.53 6.33 -35.26
N PRO A 214 -2.06 7.52 -35.58
CA PRO A 214 -3.04 7.68 -36.65
C PRO A 214 -2.44 7.27 -38.02
N ALA A 215 -3.29 6.93 -38.99
CA ALA A 215 -2.81 6.52 -40.32
C ALA A 215 -2.50 7.71 -41.25
N ALA A 216 -3.23 8.82 -41.09
CA ALA A 216 -3.15 9.96 -41.98
C ALA A 216 -1.80 10.66 -41.91
N GLU A 217 -1.27 11.06 -43.06
CA GLU A 217 -0.01 11.81 -43.15
C GLU A 217 -0.19 13.26 -42.71
N CYS A 218 0.83 13.79 -42.04
CA CYS A 218 0.86 15.20 -41.72
C CYS A 218 1.09 16.06 -42.97
N PRO A 219 0.46 17.25 -43.08
CA PRO A 219 0.77 18.16 -44.17
C PRO A 219 2.26 18.56 -44.19
N GLY A 220 2.92 18.40 -45.34
CA GLY A 220 4.31 18.85 -45.53
C GLY A 220 5.39 17.86 -45.11
N THR A 221 5.04 16.68 -44.58
CA THR A 221 5.98 15.61 -44.26
C THR A 221 5.35 14.24 -44.49
N THR A 222 6.12 13.28 -44.98
CA THR A 222 5.67 11.89 -45.19
C THR A 222 6.07 10.97 -44.03
N THR A 223 6.91 11.44 -43.10
CA THR A 223 7.36 10.65 -41.95
C THR A 223 6.37 10.71 -40.80
N GLU A 224 5.72 11.86 -40.63
CA GLU A 224 4.81 12.09 -39.51
C GLU A 224 3.37 11.68 -39.82
N ARG A 225 2.67 11.26 -38.75
CA ARG A 225 1.28 10.84 -38.82
C ARG A 225 0.42 11.73 -37.92
N CYS A 226 -0.65 12.30 -38.47
CA CYS A 226 -1.42 13.36 -37.81
C CYS A 226 -2.88 12.98 -37.60
N PHE A 227 -3.42 13.43 -36.47
CA PHE A 227 -4.86 13.63 -36.30
C PHE A 227 -5.33 14.82 -37.14
N SER A 228 -6.60 15.22 -37.03
CA SER A 228 -7.11 16.50 -37.55
C SER A 228 -6.64 17.66 -36.68
N ASN A 229 -6.60 18.87 -37.24
CA ASN A 229 -6.14 20.06 -36.52
C ASN A 229 -7.22 20.55 -35.53
N ASP A 230 -6.82 20.98 -34.33
CA ASP A 230 -7.71 21.54 -33.28
C ASP A 230 -9.00 20.74 -33.07
N SER A 231 -8.88 19.41 -33.10
CA SER A 231 -10.03 18.51 -33.18
C SER A 231 -10.18 17.69 -31.91
N PRO A 232 -11.41 17.57 -31.35
CA PRO A 232 -11.65 16.69 -30.22
C PRO A 232 -11.80 15.24 -30.68
N TYR A 233 -11.37 14.33 -29.81
CA TYR A 233 -11.37 12.89 -29.99
C TYR A 233 -11.77 12.18 -28.69
N THR A 234 -12.25 10.95 -28.84
CA THR A 234 -12.55 10.06 -27.72
C THR A 234 -11.81 8.75 -27.86
N VAL A 235 -11.28 8.22 -26.76
CA VAL A 235 -10.71 6.88 -26.66
C VAL A 235 -11.67 6.02 -25.84
N GLU A 236 -12.19 4.95 -26.42
CA GLU A 236 -13.08 4.00 -25.77
C GLU A 236 -12.35 2.68 -25.51
N PHE A 237 -12.33 2.26 -24.24
CA PHE A 237 -11.83 0.97 -23.81
C PHE A 237 -13.02 0.01 -23.65
N LYS A 238 -12.89 -1.22 -24.17
CA LYS A 238 -13.95 -2.23 -24.10
C LYS A 238 -13.60 -3.34 -23.10
N PRO A 239 -14.14 -3.32 -21.86
CA PRO A 239 -13.87 -4.32 -20.81
C PRO A 239 -14.07 -5.78 -21.24
N THR A 240 -15.01 -6.02 -22.15
CA THR A 240 -15.36 -7.37 -22.63
C THR A 240 -14.28 -7.96 -23.53
N VAL A 241 -13.52 -7.12 -24.23
CA VAL A 241 -12.53 -7.49 -25.25
C VAL A 241 -11.11 -7.34 -24.74
N LEU A 242 -10.79 -6.23 -24.07
CA LEU A 242 -9.43 -5.90 -23.66
C LEU A 242 -8.96 -6.84 -22.54
N ARG A 243 -7.80 -7.49 -22.75
CA ARG A 243 -7.23 -8.50 -21.84
C ARG A 243 -5.79 -8.19 -21.49
N SER A 244 -5.39 -8.56 -20.28
CA SER A 244 -3.97 -8.70 -19.95
C SER A 244 -3.38 -9.94 -20.64
N SER A 245 -2.05 -10.01 -20.72
CA SER A 245 -1.32 -11.18 -21.22
C SER A 245 -1.60 -12.45 -20.40
N THR A 246 -2.03 -12.30 -19.14
CA THR A 246 -2.45 -13.40 -18.26
C THR A 246 -3.94 -13.75 -18.37
N GLY A 247 -4.68 -13.12 -19.29
CA GLY A 247 -6.08 -13.42 -19.59
C GLY A 247 -7.12 -12.66 -18.74
N ARG A 248 -6.70 -11.80 -17.81
CA ARG A 248 -7.63 -11.02 -16.98
C ARG A 248 -8.39 -9.96 -17.80
N SER A 249 -9.69 -9.81 -17.52
CA SER A 249 -10.55 -8.78 -18.11
C SER A 249 -10.12 -7.38 -17.69
N PHE A 250 -10.23 -6.41 -18.59
CA PHE A 250 -10.04 -5.00 -18.26
C PHE A 250 -11.20 -4.49 -17.39
N GLU A 251 -10.87 -3.67 -16.39
CA GLU A 251 -11.83 -2.98 -15.53
C GLU A 251 -11.70 -1.48 -15.69
N CYS A 252 -12.82 -0.79 -15.89
CA CYS A 252 -12.87 0.67 -15.82
C CYS A 252 -13.10 1.15 -14.38
N GLY A 253 -12.62 2.35 -14.05
CA GLY A 253 -12.68 2.92 -12.71
C GLY A 253 -11.29 3.33 -12.20
N GLY A 254 -11.20 3.70 -10.91
CA GLY A 254 -10.00 4.34 -10.34
C GLY A 254 -9.88 5.81 -10.77
N ALA A 255 -8.65 6.32 -10.89
CA ALA A 255 -8.35 7.70 -11.30
C ALA A 255 -9.03 8.17 -12.59
N PHE A 256 -9.41 7.25 -13.50
CA PHE A 256 -9.96 7.58 -14.81
C PHE A 256 -11.49 7.49 -14.89
N GLY A 257 -12.16 6.92 -13.88
CA GLY A 257 -13.63 6.90 -13.75
C GLY A 257 -14.41 6.11 -14.82
N SER A 258 -14.38 6.58 -16.07
CA SER A 258 -15.09 6.03 -17.24
C SER A 258 -14.20 5.15 -18.13
N CYS A 259 -14.82 4.24 -18.88
CA CYS A 259 -14.16 3.51 -19.97
C CYS A 259 -13.89 4.38 -21.20
N VAL A 260 -14.25 5.67 -21.14
CA VAL A 260 -14.14 6.61 -22.26
C VAL A 260 -13.31 7.78 -21.77
N LEU A 261 -12.25 8.10 -22.51
CA LEU A 261 -11.39 9.24 -22.29
C LEU A 261 -11.55 10.22 -23.45
N THR A 262 -11.28 11.49 -23.20
CA THR A 262 -11.38 12.57 -24.20
C THR A 262 -10.06 13.31 -24.29
N PHE A 263 -9.64 13.67 -25.50
CA PHE A 263 -8.52 14.57 -25.72
C PHE A 263 -8.80 15.47 -26.93
N ALA A 264 -8.01 16.52 -27.09
CA ALA A 264 -8.00 17.34 -28.30
C ALA A 264 -6.59 17.34 -28.89
N THR A 265 -6.46 17.63 -30.17
CA THR A 265 -5.16 17.85 -30.84
C THR A 265 -4.92 19.33 -31.08
N GLY A 266 -3.66 19.73 -31.24
CA GLY A 266 -3.28 21.09 -31.60
C GLY A 266 -2.93 21.26 -33.08
N ARG A 267 -2.09 22.27 -33.36
CA ARG A 267 -1.63 22.66 -34.71
C ARG A 267 -0.21 22.22 -35.03
N VAL A 268 0.63 22.12 -34.00
CA VAL A 268 2.08 21.96 -34.16
C VAL A 268 2.39 20.53 -34.61
N ILE A 269 3.35 20.39 -35.52
CA ILE A 269 3.94 19.10 -35.86
C ILE A 269 5.31 19.10 -35.22
N ASP A 270 5.52 18.16 -34.33
CA ASP A 270 6.78 17.95 -33.66
C ASP A 270 7.63 16.96 -34.46
N THR A 271 8.84 17.36 -34.86
CA THR A 271 9.80 16.50 -35.57
C THR A 271 11.10 16.31 -34.78
N GLY A 272 11.18 16.95 -33.60
CA GLY A 272 12.31 16.83 -32.69
C GLY A 272 12.36 15.42 -32.11
N LYS A 273 13.54 14.97 -31.70
CA LYS A 273 13.65 13.75 -30.89
C LYS A 273 13.94 14.16 -29.46
N PRO A 274 13.42 13.43 -28.46
CA PRO A 274 13.75 13.70 -27.09
C PRO A 274 15.20 13.33 -26.80
N THR A 275 15.74 13.90 -25.74
CA THR A 275 17.01 13.47 -25.15
C THR A 275 16.78 13.02 -23.71
N PHE A 276 17.50 11.96 -23.31
CA PHE A 276 17.43 11.42 -21.96
C PHE A 276 18.83 11.34 -21.34
N THR A 277 18.96 11.74 -20.09
CA THR A 277 20.18 11.58 -19.30
C THR A 277 19.82 11.08 -17.91
N MET A 278 20.50 10.04 -17.42
CA MET A 278 20.36 9.61 -16.03
C MET A 278 20.91 10.70 -15.11
N THR A 279 20.09 11.15 -14.17
CA THR A 279 20.46 12.13 -13.14
C THR A 279 20.67 11.46 -11.78
N GLN A 280 20.02 10.31 -11.53
CA GLN A 280 20.28 9.49 -10.36
C GLN A 280 20.12 8.00 -10.68
N PRO A 281 21.12 7.14 -10.43
CA PRO A 281 22.53 7.49 -10.31
C PRO A 281 23.03 8.35 -11.47
N ASP A 282 23.96 9.25 -11.20
CA ASP A 282 24.59 10.09 -12.21
C ASP A 282 25.67 9.33 -13.00
N ALA A 283 26.35 10.04 -13.90
CA ALA A 283 27.43 9.47 -14.71
C ALA A 283 28.70 9.15 -13.91
N GLN A 284 28.83 9.71 -12.71
CA GLN A 284 29.90 9.45 -11.75
C GLN A 284 29.64 8.15 -10.97
N GLY A 285 28.50 7.50 -11.26
CA GLY A 285 28.10 6.22 -10.67
C GLY A 285 27.62 6.39 -9.25
N ASP A 286 26.95 5.37 -8.73
CA ASP A 286 26.61 5.24 -7.32
C ASP A 286 26.78 3.80 -6.87
N ASN A 287 26.68 3.60 -5.56
CA ASN A 287 26.65 2.30 -4.94
C ASN A 287 25.44 2.17 -4.01
N GLY A 288 25.13 0.93 -3.67
CA GLY A 288 24.19 0.57 -2.62
C GLY A 288 24.38 -0.89 -2.24
N VAL A 289 23.54 -1.39 -1.36
CA VAL A 289 23.60 -2.76 -0.85
C VAL A 289 22.37 -3.55 -1.27
N VAL A 290 22.51 -4.87 -1.41
CA VAL A 290 21.38 -5.76 -1.68
C VAL A 290 20.28 -5.55 -0.63
N GLY A 291 19.06 -5.24 -1.09
CA GLY A 291 17.90 -4.94 -0.27
C GLY A 291 17.58 -3.45 -0.14
N ASP A 292 18.47 -2.58 -0.63
CA ASP A 292 18.20 -1.15 -0.74
C ASP A 292 17.12 -0.87 -1.78
N ILE A 293 16.35 0.19 -1.51
CA ILE A 293 15.49 0.81 -2.51
C ILE A 293 16.28 1.96 -3.11
N VAL A 294 16.62 1.82 -4.38
CA VAL A 294 17.44 2.81 -5.09
C VAL A 294 16.53 3.70 -5.94
N ALA A 295 16.60 5.00 -5.71
CA ALA A 295 15.89 5.97 -6.54
C ALA A 295 16.54 6.04 -7.93
N LEU A 296 15.73 5.91 -8.98
CA LEU A 296 16.18 6.17 -10.34
C LEU A 296 15.56 7.49 -10.81
N GLN A 297 16.38 8.35 -11.41
CA GLN A 297 15.94 9.61 -12.00
C GLN A 297 16.60 9.82 -13.36
N ALA A 298 15.82 10.34 -14.31
CA ALA A 298 16.32 10.76 -15.60
C ALA A 298 15.70 12.08 -16.03
N ARG A 299 16.56 12.97 -16.52
CA ARG A 299 16.18 14.21 -17.19
C ARG A 299 15.78 13.93 -18.62
N ALA A 300 14.61 14.43 -18.99
CA ALA A 300 14.05 14.37 -20.33
C ALA A 300 13.96 15.79 -20.90
N GLN A 301 14.51 16.01 -22.10
CA GLN A 301 14.40 17.29 -22.80
C GLN A 301 13.85 17.12 -24.19
N ASP A 302 12.81 17.88 -24.52
CA ASP A 302 12.10 17.81 -25.80
C ASP A 302 11.22 19.05 -26.03
N ASP A 303 11.07 19.52 -27.27
CA ASP A 303 10.25 20.70 -27.59
C ASP A 303 8.74 20.41 -27.68
N GLY A 304 8.35 19.18 -28.03
CA GLY A 304 6.96 18.69 -27.93
C GLY A 304 6.58 18.19 -26.53
N GLY A 305 7.59 17.84 -25.73
CA GLY A 305 7.50 17.38 -24.35
C GLY A 305 7.44 15.85 -24.24
N VAL A 306 7.89 15.34 -23.09
CA VAL A 306 7.84 13.92 -22.76
C VAL A 306 6.81 13.67 -21.67
N SER A 307 5.96 12.67 -21.86
CA SER A 307 4.93 12.28 -20.88
C SER A 307 5.25 11.01 -20.11
N LEU A 308 6.18 10.21 -20.60
CA LEU A 308 6.46 8.87 -20.10
C LEU A 308 7.94 8.51 -20.24
N VAL A 309 8.52 8.06 -19.13
CA VAL A 309 9.90 7.58 -19.06
C VAL A 309 9.93 6.20 -18.41
N GLN A 310 10.65 5.28 -19.01
CA GLN A 310 10.84 3.92 -18.53
C GLN A 310 12.25 3.77 -17.98
N PHE A 311 12.39 3.15 -16.82
CA PHE A 311 13.66 2.87 -16.17
C PHE A 311 13.99 1.40 -16.22
N PHE A 312 15.26 1.07 -16.47
CA PHE A 312 15.74 -0.29 -16.64
C PHE A 312 16.95 -0.55 -15.75
N ALA A 313 17.04 -1.78 -15.24
CA ALA A 313 18.17 -2.24 -14.45
C ALA A 313 18.59 -3.64 -14.90
N GLY A 314 19.75 -3.74 -15.55
CA GLY A 314 20.38 -5.00 -15.96
C GLY A 314 19.62 -5.86 -16.99
N SER A 315 18.39 -5.51 -17.34
CA SER A 315 17.53 -6.28 -18.25
C SER A 315 16.70 -5.37 -19.17
N ALA A 316 16.19 -5.93 -20.26
CA ALA A 316 15.31 -5.22 -21.19
C ALA A 316 13.87 -5.01 -20.66
N THR A 317 13.56 -5.49 -19.46
CA THR A 317 12.26 -5.24 -18.81
C THR A 317 12.37 -3.99 -17.97
N ALA A 318 11.48 -3.03 -18.22
CA ALA A 318 11.41 -1.82 -17.41
C ALA A 318 11.07 -2.19 -15.95
N VAL A 319 11.89 -1.71 -15.02
CA VAL A 319 11.62 -1.77 -13.57
C VAL A 319 10.42 -0.88 -13.27
N TYR A 320 10.40 0.31 -13.86
CA TYR A 320 9.37 1.30 -13.61
C TYR A 320 9.01 2.10 -14.86
N ILE A 321 7.77 2.61 -14.89
CA ILE A 321 7.28 3.51 -15.92
C ILE A 321 6.74 4.77 -15.22
N ALA A 322 7.55 5.84 -15.25
CA ALA A 322 7.24 7.13 -14.70
C ALA A 322 6.36 7.92 -15.67
N GLY A 323 5.24 8.44 -15.16
CA GLY A 323 4.39 9.40 -15.88
C GLY A 323 4.65 10.83 -15.42
N LEU A 324 3.87 11.80 -15.92
CA LEU A 324 3.97 13.19 -15.49
C LEU A 324 3.78 13.37 -13.98
N ALA A 325 2.94 12.56 -13.35
CA ALA A 325 2.77 12.55 -11.90
C ALA A 325 4.07 12.23 -11.12
N ASP A 326 5.05 11.59 -11.76
CA ASP A 326 6.35 11.23 -11.17
C ASP A 326 7.47 12.19 -11.62
N SER A 327 7.11 13.19 -12.41
CA SER A 327 8.04 14.20 -12.89
C SER A 327 8.15 15.38 -11.93
N THR A 328 9.24 16.14 -12.01
CA THR A 328 9.43 17.38 -11.25
C THR A 328 8.40 18.43 -11.66
N ALA A 329 8.17 18.63 -12.96
CA ALA A 329 7.20 19.64 -13.42
C ALA A 329 5.73 19.27 -13.15
N LYS A 330 5.40 17.99 -12.95
CA LYS A 330 4.01 17.47 -12.84
C LYS A 330 3.09 17.81 -14.03
N THR A 331 3.67 18.34 -15.11
CA THR A 331 3.03 18.79 -16.34
C THR A 331 4.00 18.61 -17.49
N LEU A 332 3.55 18.78 -18.73
CA LEU A 332 4.47 18.85 -19.86
C LEU A 332 5.34 20.10 -19.77
N ALA A 333 6.64 19.87 -19.77
CA ALA A 333 7.67 20.89 -19.81
C ALA A 333 8.74 20.48 -20.83
N ILE A 334 9.44 21.47 -21.37
CA ILE A 334 10.54 21.25 -22.32
C ILE A 334 11.69 20.48 -21.66
N ASP A 335 11.84 20.64 -20.35
CA ASP A 335 12.89 20.05 -19.55
C ASP A 335 12.25 19.56 -18.26
N ASN A 336 12.39 18.26 -17.99
CA ASN A 336 11.68 17.61 -16.90
C ASN A 336 12.44 16.40 -16.38
N ASP A 337 12.64 16.32 -15.07
CA ASP A 337 13.21 15.15 -14.41
C ASP A 337 12.11 14.20 -13.96
N PHE A 338 12.18 12.93 -14.39
CA PHE A 338 11.28 11.86 -13.99
C PHE A 338 11.97 10.97 -12.97
N SER A 339 11.27 10.58 -11.91
CA SER A 339 11.81 9.71 -10.87
C SER A 339 10.99 8.45 -10.68
N THR A 340 11.62 7.38 -10.20
CA THR A 340 10.89 6.28 -9.56
C THR A 340 10.32 6.73 -8.22
N ASP A 341 9.24 6.09 -7.78
CA ASP A 341 8.80 6.23 -6.40
C ASP A 341 9.78 5.54 -5.42
N ASP A 342 9.43 5.57 -4.14
CA ASP A 342 10.21 5.05 -3.01
C ASP A 342 10.01 3.54 -2.77
N THR A 343 9.51 2.78 -3.75
CA THR A 343 9.36 1.31 -3.61
C THR A 343 9.89 0.51 -4.80
N GLU A 344 10.06 1.11 -5.97
CA GLU A 344 10.03 0.34 -7.22
C GLU A 344 11.33 -0.38 -7.59
N TRP A 345 12.52 0.19 -7.32
CA TRP A 345 13.76 -0.57 -7.52
C TRP A 345 14.34 -1.07 -6.20
N ASN A 346 13.72 -2.11 -5.68
CA ASN A 346 14.28 -2.91 -4.58
C ASN A 346 15.31 -3.90 -5.14
N THR A 347 16.56 -3.79 -4.66
CA THR A 347 17.68 -4.58 -5.15
C THR A 347 17.75 -5.99 -4.56
N ILE A 348 16.81 -6.40 -3.70
CA ILE A 348 16.86 -7.72 -3.03
C ILE A 348 16.95 -8.91 -3.99
N ALA A 349 16.30 -8.81 -5.15
CA ALA A 349 16.32 -9.87 -6.16
C ALA A 349 17.59 -9.85 -7.04
N SER A 350 18.49 -8.89 -6.81
CA SER A 350 19.71 -8.69 -7.60
C SER A 350 20.92 -9.29 -6.89
N ALA A 351 21.79 -9.97 -7.64
CA ALA A 351 23.07 -10.42 -7.12
C ALA A 351 24.04 -9.23 -6.96
N PRO A 352 24.93 -9.24 -5.94
CA PRO A 352 26.01 -8.27 -5.83
C PRO A 352 26.84 -8.20 -7.13
N GLY A 353 27.28 -7.00 -7.49
CA GLY A 353 28.06 -6.72 -8.69
C GLY A 353 27.66 -5.42 -9.37
N SER A 354 28.13 -5.22 -10.61
CA SER A 354 27.83 -4.03 -11.39
C SER A 354 26.55 -4.20 -12.21
N ILE A 355 25.59 -3.31 -11.99
CA ILE A 355 24.32 -3.26 -12.72
C ILE A 355 24.33 -2.05 -13.66
N LYS A 356 23.93 -2.25 -14.92
CA LYS A 356 23.72 -1.16 -15.87
C LYS A 356 22.32 -0.59 -15.72
N LEU A 357 22.24 0.73 -15.58
CA LEU A 357 20.99 1.47 -15.46
C LEU A 357 20.84 2.42 -16.64
N TRP A 358 19.62 2.56 -17.14
CA TRP A 358 19.31 3.53 -18.18
C TRP A 358 17.82 3.87 -18.18
N ALA A 359 17.51 4.99 -18.84
CA ALA A 359 16.16 5.41 -19.12
C ALA A 359 15.88 5.36 -20.63
N SER A 360 14.63 5.10 -20.99
CA SER A 360 14.13 5.21 -22.36
C SER A 360 12.73 5.80 -22.32
N GLY A 361 12.37 6.58 -23.33
CA GLY A 361 11.02 7.12 -23.41
C GLY A 361 10.67 7.53 -24.83
N ALA A 362 9.46 8.04 -24.97
CA ALA A 362 8.98 8.65 -26.19
C ALA A 362 8.45 10.05 -25.87
N ASP A 363 8.68 11.00 -26.77
CA ASP A 363 8.01 12.30 -26.74
C ASP A 363 6.50 12.15 -27.05
N CYS A 364 5.79 13.27 -27.08
CA CYS A 364 4.38 13.30 -27.44
C CYS A 364 4.11 12.85 -28.89
N ALA A 365 5.06 13.03 -29.82
CA ALA A 365 4.95 12.60 -31.22
C ALA A 365 5.25 11.11 -31.44
N GLY A 366 5.83 10.44 -30.44
CA GLY A 366 6.24 9.04 -30.51
C GLY A 366 7.68 8.83 -30.96
N HIS A 367 8.53 9.86 -31.06
CA HIS A 367 9.95 9.67 -31.27
C HIS A 367 10.60 9.18 -29.99
N THR A 368 11.47 8.18 -30.12
CA THR A 368 12.11 7.52 -28.99
C THR A 368 13.56 7.89 -28.87
N ALA A 369 14.04 7.90 -27.64
CA ALA A 369 15.46 7.99 -27.31
C ALA A 369 15.77 7.14 -26.07
N VAL A 370 17.05 6.85 -25.89
CA VAL A 370 17.59 6.07 -24.78
C VAL A 370 18.75 6.86 -24.18
N SER A 371 18.83 6.92 -22.85
CA SER A 371 19.95 7.56 -22.17
C SER A 371 21.24 6.73 -22.33
N PRO A 372 22.42 7.36 -22.16
CA PRO A 372 23.63 6.61 -21.85
C PRO A 372 23.41 5.71 -20.63
N GLN A 373 24.06 4.55 -20.62
CA GLN A 373 24.00 3.61 -19.49
C GLN A 373 24.97 4.05 -18.39
N VAL A 374 24.48 4.16 -17.17
CA VAL A 374 25.29 4.39 -15.97
C VAL A 374 25.53 3.08 -15.22
N THR A 375 26.59 3.03 -14.43
CA THR A 375 26.95 1.83 -13.65
C THR A 375 26.59 2.04 -12.19
N PHE A 376 25.85 1.09 -11.63
CA PHE A 376 25.55 1.03 -10.20
C PHE A 376 26.27 -0.15 -9.58
N ALA A 377 27.04 0.09 -8.52
CA ALA A 377 27.75 -0.95 -7.79
C ALA A 377 26.87 -1.46 -6.64
N LEU A 378 26.31 -2.65 -6.81
CA LEU A 378 25.54 -3.32 -5.76
C LEU A 378 26.46 -4.18 -4.92
N GLN A 379 26.63 -3.82 -3.65
CA GLN A 379 27.49 -4.52 -2.71
C GLN A 379 26.73 -5.62 -1.95
N SER A 380 27.49 -6.58 -1.42
CA SER A 380 26.96 -7.65 -0.59
C SER A 380 26.34 -7.10 0.70
N PRO A 381 25.32 -7.77 1.28
CA PRO A 381 24.68 -7.33 2.53
C PRO A 381 25.63 -7.07 3.69
N HIS A 382 26.78 -7.75 3.73
CA HIS A 382 27.73 -7.58 4.81
C HIS A 382 28.38 -6.20 4.82
N CYS A 383 28.50 -5.55 3.66
CA CYS A 383 29.05 -4.20 3.48
C CYS A 383 28.17 -3.05 3.99
N ALA A 384 27.15 -3.33 4.79
CA ALA A 384 26.28 -2.34 5.46
C ALA A 384 25.53 -2.94 6.66
N ASN A 385 26.12 -3.94 7.32
CA ASN A 385 25.50 -4.63 8.46
C ASN A 385 25.85 -4.00 9.82
N GLY A 386 26.74 -3.00 9.87
CA GLY A 386 27.16 -2.30 11.08
C GLY A 386 28.24 -3.03 11.88
N ALA A 387 28.77 -4.13 11.36
CA ALA A 387 29.88 -4.88 11.92
C ALA A 387 31.07 -4.86 10.97
N GLN A 388 32.27 -5.14 11.49
CA GLN A 388 33.43 -5.43 10.66
C GLN A 388 33.57 -6.94 10.54
N ASP A 389 33.21 -7.50 9.40
CA ASP A 389 33.26 -8.94 9.16
C ASP A 389 33.77 -9.30 7.75
N GLY A 390 33.80 -10.60 7.43
CA GLY A 390 34.35 -11.07 6.16
C GLY A 390 35.83 -10.69 5.97
N ASN A 391 36.11 -9.96 4.89
CA ASN A 391 37.44 -9.42 4.58
C ASN A 391 37.50 -7.89 4.66
N GLU A 392 36.53 -7.26 5.34
CA GLU A 392 36.44 -5.82 5.49
C GLU A 392 37.62 -5.24 6.28
N THR A 393 38.11 -4.08 5.82
CA THR A 393 39.22 -3.37 6.46
C THR A 393 38.76 -2.33 7.50
N GLY A 394 37.49 -1.96 7.47
CA GLY A 394 36.78 -1.18 8.48
C GLY A 394 35.32 -1.62 8.53
N VAL A 395 34.54 -1.12 9.49
CA VAL A 395 33.10 -1.44 9.59
C VAL A 395 32.41 -1.10 8.27
N ASP A 396 31.79 -2.10 7.63
CA ASP A 396 31.05 -1.98 6.37
C ASP A 396 31.88 -1.47 5.17
N CYS A 397 33.21 -1.62 5.18
CA CYS A 397 34.06 -1.09 4.10
C CYS A 397 35.40 -1.81 3.86
N GLY A 398 35.87 -1.71 2.62
CA GLY A 398 37.11 -2.30 2.12
C GLY A 398 37.07 -3.83 1.98
N GLY A 399 38.17 -4.43 1.54
CA GLY A 399 38.17 -5.85 1.19
C GLY A 399 37.43 -6.10 -0.12
N ASP A 400 36.35 -6.88 -0.07
CA ASP A 400 35.40 -7.06 -1.18
C ASP A 400 34.30 -5.99 -1.23
N CYS A 401 34.16 -5.19 -0.17
CA CYS A 401 33.36 -3.98 -0.13
C CYS A 401 34.09 -2.79 -0.77
N ALA A 402 33.36 -1.71 -1.02
CA ALA A 402 33.94 -0.50 -1.58
C ALA A 402 34.82 0.26 -0.57
N ALA A 403 35.63 1.21 -1.06
CA ALA A 403 36.70 1.80 -0.28
C ALA A 403 36.18 2.58 0.94
N CYS A 404 36.86 2.41 2.07
CA CYS A 404 36.62 3.15 3.30
C CYS A 404 36.89 4.65 3.14
N ALA A 405 36.43 5.45 4.11
CA ALA A 405 36.73 6.88 4.17
C ALA A 405 38.25 7.15 4.08
N GLY A 406 38.64 8.10 3.24
CA GLY A 406 40.04 8.42 2.93
C GLY A 406 40.70 7.50 1.88
N GLY A 407 40.03 6.42 1.46
CA GLY A 407 40.47 5.57 0.36
C GLY A 407 40.44 6.31 -0.99
N ALA A 408 41.27 5.90 -1.93
CA ALA A 408 41.32 6.49 -3.27
C ALA A 408 40.11 6.07 -4.11
N CYS A 409 39.57 7.00 -4.91
CA CYS A 409 38.43 6.76 -5.78
C CYS A 409 38.47 7.62 -7.05
N ARG A 410 37.67 7.24 -8.04
CA ARG A 410 37.36 8.02 -9.25
C ARG A 410 35.88 8.28 -9.43
N LEU A 411 35.04 7.37 -8.93
CA LEU A 411 33.59 7.33 -9.08
C LEU A 411 32.95 7.16 -7.71
N HIS A 412 31.72 7.67 -7.48
CA HIS A 412 31.05 7.46 -6.18
C HIS A 412 30.77 5.97 -5.94
N SER A 413 30.63 5.17 -7.01
CA SER A 413 30.46 3.72 -6.93
C SER A 413 31.65 2.97 -6.30
N GLU A 414 32.82 3.60 -6.20
CA GLU A 414 34.03 3.00 -5.62
C GLU A 414 34.17 3.23 -4.11
N CYS A 415 33.28 4.02 -3.52
CA CYS A 415 33.26 4.34 -2.10
C CYS A 415 32.23 3.50 -1.35
N ALA A 416 32.49 3.18 -0.08
CA ALA A 416 31.54 2.46 0.77
C ALA A 416 30.18 3.18 0.86
N PRO A 417 29.08 2.45 1.15
CA PRO A 417 27.77 3.07 1.30
C PRO A 417 27.80 4.22 2.30
N GLY A 418 27.20 5.36 1.95
CA GLY A 418 27.29 6.57 2.76
C GLY A 418 28.45 7.52 2.43
N LEU A 419 29.34 7.14 1.51
CA LEU A 419 30.48 7.94 1.07
C LEU A 419 30.37 8.30 -0.41
N SER A 420 30.93 9.47 -0.74
CA SER A 420 31.00 10.01 -2.09
C SER A 420 32.44 10.26 -2.48
N CYS A 421 32.77 10.06 -3.77
CA CYS A 421 34.10 10.35 -4.27
C CYS A 421 34.28 11.84 -4.53
N LYS A 422 35.19 12.48 -3.78
CA LYS A 422 35.52 13.89 -3.96
C LYS A 422 37.02 14.09 -3.87
N ASP A 423 37.57 14.88 -4.80
CA ASP A 423 39.00 15.17 -4.91
C ASP A 423 39.88 13.89 -4.93
N GLY A 424 39.36 12.81 -5.52
CA GLY A 424 40.03 11.51 -5.63
C GLY A 424 40.03 10.67 -4.36
N THR A 425 39.25 11.04 -3.34
CA THR A 425 39.16 10.34 -2.06
C THR A 425 37.71 10.11 -1.63
N CYS A 426 37.43 9.00 -0.96
CA CYS A 426 36.11 8.69 -0.42
C CYS A 426 35.86 9.53 0.83
N GLN A 427 34.86 10.42 0.76
CA GLN A 427 34.52 11.37 1.82
C GLN A 427 33.05 11.22 2.20
N SER A 428 32.73 11.47 3.47
CA SER A 428 31.33 11.53 3.92
C SER A 428 30.79 12.92 3.58
N LEU A 429 29.98 13.00 2.54
CA LEU A 429 29.32 14.21 2.10
C LEU A 429 27.81 13.98 2.19
N PRO A 430 27.05 14.88 2.83
CA PRO A 430 25.60 14.77 2.82
C PRO A 430 25.13 14.85 1.38
N ARG A 431 24.23 13.94 0.99
CA ARG A 431 23.52 13.99 -0.30
C ARG A 431 22.06 13.66 -0.06
N ILE A 432 21.18 14.48 -0.60
CA ILE A 432 19.73 14.38 -0.49
C ILE A 432 19.24 13.65 -1.72
N ASP A 433 18.71 12.45 -1.52
CA ASP A 433 18.13 11.67 -2.59
C ASP A 433 16.60 11.86 -2.65
N ARG A 434 15.97 12.30 -1.55
CA ARG A 434 14.51 12.45 -1.47
C ARG A 434 14.04 13.38 -0.35
N VAL A 435 12.88 14.02 -0.57
CA VAL A 435 12.09 14.73 0.46
C VAL A 435 10.64 14.25 0.41
N SER A 436 10.09 13.81 1.55
CA SER A 436 8.75 13.21 1.65
C SER A 436 7.98 13.66 2.91
N PRO A 437 6.78 14.25 2.76
CA PRO A 437 6.18 14.72 1.51
C PRO A 437 6.95 15.93 0.97
N GLY A 438 6.86 16.21 -0.33
CA GLY A 438 7.41 17.44 -0.93
C GLY A 438 6.58 18.72 -0.67
N ASN A 439 5.61 18.68 0.24
CA ASN A 439 4.82 19.84 0.63
C ASN A 439 4.23 19.65 2.04
N GLY A 440 3.86 20.74 2.71
CA GLY A 440 3.12 20.64 3.96
C GLY A 440 2.87 21.96 4.67
N ALA A 441 1.92 21.92 5.60
CA ALA A 441 1.72 22.98 6.55
C ALA A 441 2.81 23.02 7.63
N VAL A 442 2.99 24.20 8.21
CA VAL A 442 3.75 24.40 9.45
C VAL A 442 3.37 23.34 10.49
N GLY A 443 4.38 22.70 11.08
CA GLY A 443 4.18 21.64 12.06
C GLY A 443 4.05 20.23 11.50
N ASN A 444 3.88 20.05 10.19
CA ASN A 444 3.96 18.72 9.57
C ASN A 444 5.37 18.14 9.70
N LEU A 445 5.45 16.81 9.79
CA LEU A 445 6.75 16.12 9.72
C LEU A 445 7.12 15.84 8.26
N VAL A 446 8.41 15.99 7.97
CA VAL A 446 9.02 15.76 6.66
C VAL A 446 10.22 14.85 6.86
N THR A 447 10.30 13.79 6.05
CA THR A 447 11.46 12.90 5.97
C THR A 447 12.32 13.31 4.79
N ILE A 448 13.59 13.50 5.07
CA ILE A 448 14.66 13.68 4.08
C ILE A 448 15.47 12.39 4.07
N SER A 449 15.56 11.74 2.92
CA SER A 449 16.31 10.49 2.74
C SER A 449 17.51 10.74 1.85
N GLY A 450 18.59 10.02 2.10
CA GLY A 450 19.82 10.18 1.35
C GLY A 450 20.97 9.43 1.99
N VAL A 451 22.17 10.00 1.89
CA VAL A 451 23.41 9.41 2.41
C VAL A 451 24.31 10.48 3.04
N GLY A 452 25.29 10.03 3.84
CA GLY A 452 26.33 10.92 4.37
C GLY A 452 25.84 11.94 5.41
N PHE A 453 24.66 11.72 6.02
CA PHE A 453 24.14 12.63 7.06
C PHE A 453 24.83 12.48 8.42
N GLY A 454 25.61 11.41 8.60
CA GLY A 454 26.28 11.09 9.87
C GLY A 454 25.36 10.50 10.94
N ALA A 455 25.96 9.91 11.99
CA ALA A 455 25.23 9.17 13.02
C ALA A 455 24.72 10.04 14.20
N ALA A 456 25.22 11.26 14.35
CA ALA A 456 24.85 12.17 15.44
C ALA A 456 24.15 13.44 14.89
N PRO A 457 23.17 14.01 15.62
CA PRO A 457 22.35 15.15 15.17
C PRO A 457 23.09 16.50 15.15
N GLY A 458 24.37 16.52 14.74
CA GLY A 458 25.18 17.73 14.59
C GLY A 458 24.85 18.55 13.34
N GLY A 459 24.01 18.02 12.45
CA GLY A 459 23.56 18.71 11.24
C GLY A 459 22.33 19.60 11.43
N THR A 460 22.06 20.44 10.44
CA THR A 460 20.91 21.35 10.38
C THR A 460 20.25 21.22 9.02
N VAL A 461 18.93 21.31 8.98
CA VAL A 461 18.17 21.42 7.72
C VAL A 461 17.71 22.86 7.58
N VAL A 462 17.87 23.46 6.40
CA VAL A 462 17.45 24.83 6.10
C VAL A 462 16.39 24.79 5.01
N PHE A 463 15.22 25.36 5.29
CA PHE A 463 14.25 25.72 4.26
C PHE A 463 14.69 27.05 3.68
N LEU A 464 15.13 27.06 2.42
CA LEU A 464 15.81 28.22 1.83
C LEU A 464 14.85 29.33 1.38
N GLY A 465 13.57 29.03 1.21
CA GLY A 465 12.60 29.99 0.68
C GLY A 465 12.95 30.44 -0.74
N ASP A 466 12.66 31.71 -1.06
CA ASP A 466 12.99 32.29 -2.35
C ASP A 466 14.51 32.47 -2.52
N SER A 467 15.04 31.94 -3.62
CA SER A 467 16.43 32.10 -4.07
C SER A 467 16.95 33.55 -4.10
N VAL A 468 16.06 34.54 -4.17
CA VAL A 468 16.43 35.97 -4.22
C VAL A 468 16.57 36.60 -2.83
N ASN A 469 15.95 36.03 -1.79
CA ASN A 469 15.86 36.64 -0.47
C ASN A 469 16.33 35.70 0.65
N GLN A 470 17.58 35.86 1.11
CA GLN A 470 18.15 35.01 2.15
C GLN A 470 17.52 35.20 3.54
N ASP A 471 16.70 36.24 3.75
CA ASP A 471 15.97 36.45 5.00
C ASP A 471 14.81 35.45 5.16
N ASP A 472 14.44 34.73 4.09
CA ASP A 472 13.39 33.70 4.10
C ASP A 472 13.91 32.33 4.60
N ASN A 473 15.20 32.22 4.90
CA ASN A 473 15.82 31.00 5.40
C ASN A 473 15.28 30.61 6.79
N ALA A 474 14.70 29.42 6.90
CA ALA A 474 14.25 28.84 8.17
C ALA A 474 15.03 27.56 8.52
N SER A 475 15.94 27.66 9.48
CA SER A 475 16.73 26.51 9.96
C SER A 475 16.00 25.69 11.03
N VAL A 476 16.05 24.36 10.90
CA VAL A 476 15.50 23.40 11.85
C VAL A 476 16.48 22.27 12.15
N LYS A 477 16.35 21.69 13.34
CA LYS A 477 17.07 20.48 13.74
C LYS A 477 16.17 19.26 13.53
N ALA A 478 16.76 18.07 13.68
CA ALA A 478 15.99 16.83 13.77
C ALA A 478 14.85 16.95 14.79
N TYR A 479 13.69 16.40 14.45
CA TYR A 479 12.49 16.48 15.27
C TYR A 479 12.73 15.86 16.65
N GLY A 480 12.58 16.67 17.69
CA GLY A 480 12.88 16.28 19.07
C GLY A 480 11.76 15.49 19.78
N GLY A 481 10.60 15.31 19.15
CA GLY A 481 9.49 14.58 19.76
C GLY A 481 9.73 13.08 19.90
N CYS A 482 10.75 12.53 19.24
CA CYS A 482 11.05 11.10 19.20
C CYS A 482 12.57 10.86 19.10
N SER A 483 13.03 9.68 19.53
CA SER A 483 14.43 9.27 19.39
C SER A 483 14.73 8.69 18.00
N GLY A 484 15.94 8.92 17.49
CA GLY A 484 16.39 8.32 16.23
C GLY A 484 15.71 8.90 15.00
N THR A 485 15.36 10.20 15.04
CA THR A 485 14.91 11.03 13.92
C THR A 485 16.06 11.52 13.05
N TRP A 486 17.31 11.23 13.42
CA TRP A 486 18.51 11.44 12.60
C TRP A 486 19.26 10.12 12.50
N SER A 487 19.62 9.74 11.28
CA SER A 487 20.50 8.62 10.96
C SER A 487 21.39 9.00 9.77
N PRO A 488 22.40 8.19 9.43
CA PRO A 488 23.23 8.44 8.25
C PRO A 488 22.48 8.52 6.92
N THR A 489 21.24 8.01 6.86
CA THR A 489 20.43 7.89 5.64
C THR A 489 19.04 8.51 5.72
N GLN A 490 18.63 9.00 6.89
CA GLN A 490 17.28 9.54 7.09
C GLN A 490 17.27 10.64 8.16
N ILE A 491 16.62 11.76 7.85
CA ILE A 491 16.38 12.87 8.76
C ILE A 491 14.88 13.15 8.79
N VAL A 492 14.27 13.18 9.97
CA VAL A 492 12.90 13.63 10.16
C VAL A 492 12.94 15.01 10.81
N VAL A 493 12.39 16.00 10.13
CA VAL A 493 12.25 17.39 10.62
C VAL A 493 10.78 17.80 10.67
N GLN A 494 10.52 18.92 11.34
CA GLN A 494 9.20 19.55 11.37
C GLN A 494 9.25 20.86 10.59
N VAL A 495 8.25 21.11 9.74
CA VAL A 495 8.16 22.37 8.96
C VAL A 495 8.09 23.56 9.93
N PRO A 496 9.04 24.52 9.87
CA PRO A 496 9.08 25.66 10.80
C PRO A 496 8.03 26.72 10.47
N THR A 497 7.70 27.59 11.44
CA THR A 497 6.63 28.59 11.32
C THR A 497 6.86 29.66 10.24
N ASN A 498 8.12 29.92 9.89
CA ASN A 498 8.49 30.95 8.92
C ASN A 498 9.00 30.33 7.61
N ALA A 499 8.73 29.04 7.38
CA ALA A 499 9.09 28.43 6.11
C ALA A 499 8.34 29.12 4.96
N VAL A 500 9.06 29.36 3.87
CA VAL A 500 8.55 29.85 2.59
C VAL A 500 8.83 28.77 1.53
N ASP A 501 8.03 28.75 0.47
CA ASP A 501 8.21 27.86 -0.67
C ASP A 501 9.64 27.97 -1.20
N GLY A 502 10.32 26.83 -1.36
CA GLY A 502 11.72 26.86 -1.79
C GLY A 502 12.46 25.54 -1.64
N ALA A 503 13.74 25.56 -2.04
CA ALA A 503 14.64 24.43 -1.90
C ALA A 503 14.97 24.12 -0.43
N LEU A 504 15.42 22.89 -0.15
CA LEU A 504 15.96 22.50 1.13
C LEU A 504 17.47 22.32 1.04
N GLU A 505 18.16 22.61 2.14
CA GLU A 505 19.58 22.35 2.32
C GLU A 505 19.81 21.50 3.56
N VAL A 506 20.62 20.46 3.45
CA VAL A 506 21.13 19.69 4.60
C VAL A 506 22.58 20.08 4.81
N ARG A 507 22.91 20.57 6.01
CA ARG A 507 24.27 20.94 6.44
C ARG A 507 24.78 19.97 7.50
N VAL A 508 25.95 19.38 7.28
CA VAL A 508 26.63 18.47 8.22
C VAL A 508 28.10 18.87 8.32
N GLY A 509 28.48 19.51 9.44
CA GLY A 509 29.80 20.12 9.57
C GLY A 509 29.99 21.24 8.54
N ASP A 510 31.09 21.17 7.79
CA ASP A 510 31.41 22.12 6.71
C ASP A 510 30.85 21.70 5.33
N ALA A 511 30.19 20.53 5.26
CA ALA A 511 29.61 20.03 4.03
C ALA A 511 28.10 20.28 3.99
N SER A 512 27.57 20.50 2.80
CA SER A 512 26.15 20.76 2.56
C SER A 512 25.71 20.20 1.23
N ASP A 513 24.42 19.94 1.11
CA ASP A 513 23.77 19.59 -0.15
C ASP A 513 22.39 20.24 -0.25
N ARG A 514 21.98 20.55 -1.48
CA ARG A 514 20.74 21.27 -1.77
C ARG A 514 19.88 20.52 -2.78
N THR A 515 18.58 20.51 -2.55
CA THR A 515 17.61 19.88 -3.45
C THR A 515 17.57 20.46 -4.87
N ASP A 516 18.09 21.68 -5.06
CA ASP A 516 18.08 22.43 -6.32
C ASP A 516 19.45 22.56 -7.00
N ASP A 517 20.45 21.79 -6.57
CA ASP A 517 21.77 21.79 -7.21
C ASP A 517 21.97 20.61 -8.19
N ALA A 518 23.22 20.26 -8.48
CA ALA A 518 23.58 19.20 -9.42
C ALA A 518 24.14 17.94 -8.72
N PHE A 519 24.16 17.90 -7.40
CA PHE A 519 24.71 16.81 -6.62
C PHE A 519 23.59 15.89 -6.11
N GLY A 520 23.40 14.77 -6.79
CA GLY A 520 22.31 13.84 -6.48
C GLY A 520 21.01 14.15 -7.23
N ALA A 521 19.89 13.80 -6.61
CA ALA A 521 18.58 13.90 -7.25
C ALA A 521 18.07 15.35 -7.32
N ARG A 522 17.54 15.75 -8.49
CA ARG A 522 16.81 17.02 -8.63
C ARG A 522 15.44 16.89 -7.99
N ILE A 523 15.20 17.67 -6.94
CA ILE A 523 13.95 17.62 -6.18
C ILE A 523 13.28 18.98 -6.28
N ASN A 524 11.96 18.97 -6.48
CA ASN A 524 11.16 20.19 -6.52
C ASN A 524 11.32 21.02 -5.25
N PHE A 525 11.00 22.30 -5.38
CA PHE A 525 10.79 23.14 -4.21
C PHE A 525 9.71 22.55 -3.32
N PHE A 526 9.94 22.68 -2.02
CA PHE A 526 8.98 22.29 -1.02
C PHE A 526 7.90 23.35 -0.92
N ASP A 527 6.66 22.95 -1.17
CA ASP A 527 5.53 23.87 -1.15
C ASP A 527 4.93 23.96 0.26
N ILE A 528 4.88 25.17 0.81
CA ILE A 528 4.22 25.48 2.07
C ILE A 528 2.74 25.69 1.80
N ASN A 529 1.90 24.96 2.53
CA ASN A 529 0.45 25.02 2.37
C ASN A 529 -0.28 24.98 3.72
N THR A 530 -1.60 24.81 3.70
CA THR A 530 -2.44 24.75 4.89
C THR A 530 -2.90 23.32 5.24
N THR A 531 -2.41 22.31 4.51
CA THR A 531 -2.83 20.91 4.69
C THR A 531 -2.07 20.29 5.85
N VAL A 532 -2.77 20.07 6.97
CA VAL A 532 -2.23 19.37 8.14
C VAL A 532 -2.26 17.87 7.90
N ARG A 533 -1.14 17.19 8.15
CA ARG A 533 -0.95 15.75 7.90
C ARG A 533 -0.66 15.00 9.19
N PRO A 534 -0.96 13.68 9.26
CA PRO A 534 -0.30 12.80 10.21
C PRO A 534 1.21 12.83 9.98
N GLY A 535 2.02 12.57 10.99
CA GLY A 535 3.49 12.54 10.83
C GLY A 535 4.07 11.38 11.62
N ILE A 536 4.93 10.58 11.00
CA ILE A 536 5.69 9.51 11.67
C ILE A 536 7.07 10.05 12.02
N CYS A 537 7.50 9.83 13.25
CA CYS A 537 8.86 10.20 13.68
C CYS A 537 9.74 8.96 13.97
N SER A 538 9.14 7.84 14.39
CA SER A 538 9.87 6.63 14.72
C SER A 538 8.98 5.40 14.69
N ILE A 539 9.57 4.25 14.37
CA ILE A 539 8.95 2.93 14.39
C ILE A 539 9.77 2.07 15.35
N ASN A 540 9.10 1.27 16.18
CA ASN A 540 9.78 0.41 17.14
C ASN A 540 9.10 -0.98 17.25
N PRO A 541 9.83 -2.09 17.04
CA PRO A 541 11.21 -2.14 16.52
C PRO A 541 11.33 -1.58 15.09
N LYS A 542 12.50 -1.05 14.72
CA LYS A 542 12.79 -0.53 13.36
C LYS A 542 13.04 -1.64 12.32
N PHE A 543 13.23 -2.87 12.79
CA PHE A 543 13.47 -4.04 11.96
C PHE A 543 12.87 -5.31 12.59
N GLY A 544 12.66 -6.33 11.77
CA GLY A 544 12.22 -7.66 12.22
C GLY A 544 11.39 -8.42 11.21
N GLU A 545 11.05 -9.67 11.53
CA GLU A 545 10.25 -10.56 10.67
C GLU A 545 8.81 -10.05 10.46
N GLY A 546 8.14 -10.54 9.42
CA GLY A 546 6.71 -10.30 9.23
C GLY A 546 5.87 -10.87 10.37
N SER A 547 4.68 -10.29 10.60
CA SER A 547 3.73 -10.66 11.67
C SER A 547 4.13 -10.26 13.10
N ILE A 548 5.18 -9.46 13.29
CA ILE A 548 5.51 -8.93 14.61
C ILE A 548 4.70 -7.66 14.93
N PRO A 549 4.34 -7.41 16.21
CA PRO A 549 3.80 -6.12 16.61
C PRO A 549 4.87 -5.03 16.60
N ILE A 550 4.49 -3.84 16.15
CA ILE A 550 5.29 -2.61 16.19
C ILE A 550 4.47 -1.46 16.78
N THR A 551 5.17 -0.49 17.37
CA THR A 551 4.63 0.81 17.75
C THR A 551 5.14 1.87 16.77
N VAL A 552 4.22 2.64 16.21
CA VAL A 552 4.51 3.79 15.35
C VAL A 552 4.24 5.05 16.17
N ALA A 553 5.27 5.85 16.41
CA ALA A 553 5.16 7.13 17.12
C ALA A 553 5.20 8.30 16.14
N GLY A 554 4.57 9.41 16.53
CA GLY A 554 4.37 10.53 15.62
C GLY A 554 3.54 11.67 16.17
N ASN A 555 2.85 12.37 15.27
CA ASN A 555 1.85 13.40 15.57
C ASN A 555 0.66 13.31 14.61
N ASN A 556 -0.45 13.96 14.98
CA ASN A 556 -1.66 14.09 14.17
C ASN A 556 -2.27 12.78 13.66
N PHE A 557 -2.11 11.65 14.38
CA PHE A 557 -2.77 10.38 14.01
C PHE A 557 -4.27 10.36 14.32
N GLY A 558 -4.78 11.34 15.06
CA GLY A 558 -6.16 11.38 15.53
C GLY A 558 -6.36 10.62 16.84
N SER A 559 -7.46 10.90 17.54
CA SER A 559 -7.78 10.34 18.86
C SER A 559 -8.34 8.91 18.82
N SER A 560 -8.62 8.38 17.63
CA SER A 560 -9.07 7.01 17.39
C SER A 560 -8.76 6.61 15.96
N ARG A 561 -8.71 5.31 15.66
CA ARG A 561 -8.38 4.85 14.31
C ARG A 561 -9.31 5.38 13.23
N GLY A 562 -10.64 5.30 13.42
CA GLY A 562 -11.60 5.59 12.35
C GLY A 562 -11.26 4.81 11.06
N ASN A 563 -11.16 5.54 9.94
CA ASN A 563 -10.71 5.05 8.63
C ASN A 563 -9.18 5.06 8.45
N GLY A 564 -8.44 5.33 9.52
CA GLY A 564 -6.98 5.37 9.54
C GLY A 564 -6.37 4.01 9.22
N SER A 565 -5.26 4.04 8.48
CA SER A 565 -4.59 2.84 7.99
C SER A 565 -3.08 3.02 7.93
N VAL A 566 -2.34 1.91 8.08
CA VAL A 566 -0.87 1.88 8.00
C VAL A 566 -0.45 0.98 6.85
N TYR A 567 0.52 1.43 6.07
CA TYR A 567 1.09 0.72 4.93
C TYR A 567 2.60 0.61 5.06
N PHE A 568 3.15 -0.50 4.58
CA PHE A 568 4.58 -0.80 4.44
C PHE A 568 4.84 -0.95 2.94
N GLY A 569 5.27 0.13 2.27
CA GLY A 569 5.15 0.24 0.82
C GLY A 569 3.69 -0.04 0.39
N ASP A 570 3.50 -1.05 -0.46
CA ASP A 570 2.18 -1.47 -0.92
C ASP A 570 1.39 -2.36 0.05
N TYR A 571 2.03 -2.82 1.13
CA TYR A 571 1.44 -3.81 2.03
C TYR A 571 0.70 -3.14 3.18
N ALA A 572 -0.62 -3.27 3.22
CA ALA A 572 -1.41 -2.86 4.39
C ALA A 572 -0.99 -3.65 5.64
N ALA A 573 -0.96 -2.99 6.79
CA ALA A 573 -0.65 -3.63 8.06
C ALA A 573 -1.60 -4.82 8.36
N ALA A 574 -1.07 -5.87 8.97
CA ALA A 574 -1.80 -7.12 9.18
C ALA A 574 -2.93 -7.01 10.22
N ALA A 575 -2.72 -6.21 11.26
CA ALA A 575 -3.66 -6.01 12.34
C ALA A 575 -3.36 -4.72 13.11
N TYR A 576 -4.33 -4.24 13.88
CA TYR A 576 -4.18 -3.10 14.77
C TYR A 576 -4.33 -3.60 16.22
N ALA A 577 -3.30 -3.40 17.05
CA ALA A 577 -3.18 -4.05 18.36
C ALA A 577 -3.83 -3.27 19.52
N GLY A 578 -4.52 -2.15 19.22
CA GLY A 578 -5.49 -1.51 20.11
C GLY A 578 -5.14 -0.08 20.55
N VAL A 579 -3.86 0.30 20.54
CA VAL A 579 -3.46 1.70 20.80
C VAL A 579 -3.62 2.51 19.53
N TRP A 580 -4.39 3.60 19.60
CA TRP A 580 -4.43 4.64 18.59
C TRP A 580 -4.69 5.97 19.29
N THR A 581 -3.66 6.81 19.31
CA THR A 581 -3.64 8.12 19.97
C THR A 581 -3.06 9.14 18.99
N PRO A 582 -3.20 10.45 19.25
CA PRO A 582 -2.68 11.46 18.34
C PRO A 582 -1.17 11.37 18.07
N SER A 583 -0.39 10.71 18.93
CA SER A 583 1.07 10.63 18.83
C SER A 583 1.64 9.20 18.84
N SER A 584 0.79 8.17 18.89
CA SER A 584 1.24 6.78 18.94
C SER A 584 0.12 5.83 18.49
N LEU A 585 0.47 4.80 17.73
CA LEU A 585 -0.41 3.71 17.36
C LEU A 585 0.33 2.37 17.35
N ASP A 586 -0.38 1.28 17.66
CA ASP A 586 0.17 -0.08 17.60
C ASP A 586 -0.44 -0.86 16.44
N THR A 587 0.44 -1.49 15.66
CA THR A 587 0.07 -2.24 14.47
C THR A 587 0.93 -3.49 14.32
N THR A 588 0.57 -4.38 13.40
CA THR A 588 1.32 -5.61 13.12
C THR A 588 1.88 -5.56 11.70
N VAL A 589 3.18 -5.81 11.59
CA VAL A 589 3.89 -5.87 10.30
C VAL A 589 3.25 -6.95 9.43
N PRO A 590 2.91 -6.68 8.16
CA PRO A 590 2.40 -7.70 7.26
C PRO A 590 3.45 -8.78 6.98
N LEU A 591 3.06 -9.82 6.26
CA LEU A 591 4.03 -10.77 5.75
C LEU A 591 4.82 -10.09 4.62
N LEU A 592 6.06 -9.73 4.93
CA LEU A 592 6.99 -9.05 4.03
C LEU A 592 8.14 -10.00 3.69
N ASN A 593 8.65 -9.88 2.46
CA ASN A 593 9.98 -10.42 2.16
C ASN A 593 11.04 -9.56 2.86
N GLU A 594 12.24 -10.10 3.02
CA GLU A 594 13.39 -9.31 3.49
C GLU A 594 13.54 -8.02 2.67
N GLY A 595 14.08 -6.95 3.26
CA GLY A 595 14.34 -5.68 2.59
C GLY A 595 13.77 -4.48 3.33
N SER A 596 14.03 -3.28 2.80
CA SER A 596 13.52 -2.02 3.36
C SER A 596 12.14 -1.67 2.80
N TYR A 597 11.26 -1.12 3.64
CA TYR A 597 9.91 -0.68 3.26
C TYR A 597 9.62 0.71 3.85
N PRO A 598 9.20 1.69 3.04
CA PRO A 598 8.71 2.97 3.57
C PRO A 598 7.37 2.76 4.26
N VAL A 599 7.27 3.14 5.54
CA VAL A 599 6.01 3.04 6.29
C VAL A 599 5.29 4.37 6.27
N GLN A 600 3.98 4.34 5.98
CA GLN A 600 3.13 5.52 5.95
C GLN A 600 1.83 5.29 6.73
N VAL A 601 1.38 6.32 7.43
CA VAL A 601 0.09 6.36 8.14
C VAL A 601 -0.84 7.28 7.35
N PHE A 602 -2.03 6.78 7.04
CA PHE A 602 -3.11 7.58 6.48
C PHE A 602 -4.17 7.81 7.54
N VAL A 603 -4.65 9.04 7.64
CA VAL A 603 -5.79 9.41 8.48
C VAL A 603 -6.76 10.25 7.66
N GLY A 604 -8.05 10.14 7.95
CA GLY A 604 -9.05 10.81 7.16
C GLY A 604 -10.45 10.43 7.55
N ASP A 605 -11.38 11.25 7.09
CA ASP A 605 -12.80 11.10 7.34
C ASP A 605 -13.57 11.01 6.03
N ASN A 606 -14.78 10.46 6.12
CA ASN A 606 -15.71 10.48 5.01
C ASN A 606 -16.34 11.87 4.91
N VAL A 607 -16.22 12.52 3.75
CA VAL A 607 -16.76 13.84 3.47
C VAL A 607 -17.58 13.84 2.17
N CYS A 608 -18.50 14.78 2.06
CA CYS A 608 -19.25 14.98 0.83
C CYS A 608 -18.35 15.53 -0.27
N ALA A 609 -18.38 14.92 -1.46
CA ALA A 609 -17.54 15.30 -2.59
C ALA A 609 -17.60 16.82 -2.87
N GLY A 610 -16.42 17.45 -2.89
CA GLY A 610 -16.27 18.90 -3.09
C GLY A 610 -16.64 19.76 -1.88
N ARG A 611 -16.83 19.17 -0.69
CA ARG A 611 -17.20 19.87 0.56
C ARG A 611 -16.42 19.28 1.73
N THR A 612 -16.37 20.01 2.84
CA THR A 612 -15.76 19.56 4.11
C THR A 612 -16.78 18.92 5.07
N THR A 613 -18.02 18.73 4.61
CA THR A 613 -19.10 18.17 5.42
C THR A 613 -18.89 16.68 5.60
N LEU A 614 -18.79 16.22 6.85
CA LEU A 614 -18.69 14.80 7.18
C LEU A 614 -19.94 14.04 6.74
N CYS A 615 -19.75 12.80 6.29
CA CYS A 615 -20.83 11.93 5.84
C CYS A 615 -20.57 10.47 6.22
N ARG A 616 -21.64 9.68 6.29
CA ARG A 616 -21.59 8.23 6.46
C ARG A 616 -22.10 7.47 5.24
N ASN A 617 -22.85 8.16 4.39
CA ASN A 617 -23.40 7.64 3.13
C ASN A 617 -23.76 8.81 2.21
N ASP A 618 -23.97 8.50 0.93
CA ASP A 618 -24.29 9.46 -0.13
C ASP A 618 -25.54 10.31 0.14
N ALA A 619 -26.51 9.79 0.89
CA ALA A 619 -27.74 10.52 1.17
C ALA A 619 -27.51 11.75 2.08
N GLU A 620 -26.52 11.68 2.97
CA GLU A 620 -26.12 12.82 3.81
C GLU A 620 -25.46 13.95 3.00
N CYS A 621 -25.08 13.68 1.74
CA CYS A 621 -24.46 14.65 0.84
C CYS A 621 -25.42 15.30 -0.16
N ALA A 622 -26.67 14.85 -0.21
CA ALA A 622 -27.68 15.40 -1.10
C ALA A 622 -28.11 16.80 -0.65
N VAL A 623 -28.16 17.76 -1.59
CA VAL A 623 -28.62 19.14 -1.32
C VAL A 623 -29.58 19.57 -2.41
N GLY A 624 -30.76 20.04 -2.02
CA GLY A 624 -31.75 20.59 -2.97
C GLY A 624 -32.25 19.61 -4.03
N GLY A 625 -32.30 18.31 -3.72
CA GLY A 625 -32.71 17.26 -4.66
C GLY A 625 -31.61 16.79 -5.62
N ILE A 626 -30.39 17.35 -5.52
CA ILE A 626 -29.22 16.87 -6.25
C ILE A 626 -28.56 15.75 -5.44
N PRO A 627 -28.34 14.54 -6.01
CA PRO A 627 -27.62 13.48 -5.33
C PRO A 627 -26.17 13.90 -5.06
N GLY A 628 -25.67 13.61 -3.85
CA GLY A 628 -24.28 13.82 -3.47
C GLY A 628 -23.56 12.48 -3.28
N THR A 629 -22.23 12.51 -3.31
CA THR A 629 -21.39 11.32 -3.08
C THR A 629 -20.57 11.52 -1.82
N CYS A 630 -20.58 10.52 -0.95
CA CYS A 630 -19.76 10.45 0.24
C CYS A 630 -18.44 9.77 -0.12
N ILE A 631 -17.33 10.49 0.01
CA ILE A 631 -15.99 10.03 -0.38
C ILE A 631 -15.05 10.04 0.83
N LEU A 632 -14.08 9.13 0.85
CA LEU A 632 -13.04 9.12 1.90
C LEU A 632 -11.95 10.12 1.54
N GLN A 633 -11.89 11.24 2.27
CA GLN A 633 -10.78 12.18 2.16
C GLN A 633 -9.74 11.83 3.24
N ARG A 634 -8.55 11.38 2.80
CA ARG A 634 -7.46 10.99 3.69
C ARG A 634 -6.14 11.65 3.30
N GLU A 635 -5.38 12.02 4.31
CA GLU A 635 -4.02 12.55 4.19
C GLU A 635 -3.02 11.51 4.67
N GLY A 636 -1.93 11.34 3.91
CA GLY A 636 -0.81 10.48 4.27
C GLY A 636 0.29 11.23 5.00
N SER A 637 1.03 10.51 5.84
CA SER A 637 2.19 11.04 6.57
C SER A 637 3.45 11.17 5.72
N ASN A 638 4.53 11.70 6.28
CA ASN A 638 5.88 11.38 5.81
C ASN A 638 6.14 9.86 5.92
N THR A 639 7.12 9.37 5.18
CA THR A 639 7.54 7.97 5.21
C THR A 639 8.71 7.76 6.17
N VAL A 640 8.72 6.65 6.91
CA VAL A 640 9.85 6.23 7.74
C VAL A 640 10.16 4.78 7.44
N ASN A 641 11.43 4.45 7.19
CA ASN A 641 11.82 3.12 6.75
C ASN A 641 11.71 2.08 7.87
N TYR A 642 11.19 0.90 7.52
CA TYR A 642 11.20 -0.33 8.31
C TYR A 642 11.95 -1.42 7.54
N ARG A 643 12.88 -2.13 8.20
CA ARG A 643 13.63 -3.23 7.58
C ARG A 643 13.02 -4.58 7.94
N ALA A 644 12.44 -5.26 6.97
CA ALA A 644 12.02 -6.64 7.14
C ALA A 644 13.24 -7.57 7.07
N ASP A 645 13.35 -8.48 8.03
CA ASP A 645 14.38 -9.52 8.02
C ASP A 645 13.86 -10.81 7.37
N LYS A 646 14.77 -11.69 6.95
CA LYS A 646 14.41 -13.01 6.42
C LYS A 646 13.59 -13.78 7.45
N GLN A 647 12.42 -14.30 7.06
CA GLN A 647 11.73 -15.29 7.88
C GLN A 647 12.66 -16.48 8.07
N SER A 648 13.04 -16.78 9.32
CA SER A 648 13.88 -17.95 9.55
C SER A 648 13.13 -19.22 9.10
N GLU A 649 13.74 -20.01 8.21
CA GLU A 649 13.21 -21.32 7.80
C GLU A 649 13.13 -22.30 8.98
N ASP A 650 13.82 -21.98 10.07
CA ASP A 650 13.86 -22.70 11.35
C ASP A 650 12.91 -22.13 12.41
N ALA A 651 12.07 -21.14 12.10
CA ALA A 651 11.09 -20.63 13.08
C ALA A 651 10.14 -21.79 13.45
N PRO A 652 10.16 -22.27 14.71
CA PRO A 652 9.16 -23.24 15.14
C PRO A 652 7.78 -22.58 14.98
N PRO A 653 6.76 -23.31 14.51
CA PRO A 653 5.44 -22.74 14.28
C PRO A 653 4.96 -22.06 15.57
N VAL A 654 4.61 -20.78 15.48
CA VAL A 654 3.99 -20.06 16.58
C VAL A 654 2.59 -20.66 16.79
N ILE A 655 2.47 -21.55 17.77
CA ILE A 655 1.20 -22.18 18.14
C ILE A 655 0.37 -21.15 18.92
N PHE A 656 -0.60 -20.51 18.26
CA PHE A 656 -1.50 -19.52 18.87
C PHE A 656 -2.58 -20.13 19.78
N SER A 657 -2.67 -21.46 19.87
CA SER A 657 -3.57 -22.14 20.82
C SER A 657 -3.11 -23.56 21.11
N VAL A 658 -2.90 -23.89 22.39
CA VAL A 658 -2.78 -25.28 22.83
C VAL A 658 -4.20 -25.85 22.93
N GLU A 659 -4.52 -26.85 22.10
CA GLU A 659 -5.78 -27.60 22.22
C GLU A 659 -5.96 -28.08 23.66
N SER A 660 -7.17 -27.91 24.21
CA SER A 660 -7.52 -28.45 25.52
C SER A 660 -7.34 -29.97 25.53
N GLY A 661 -6.37 -30.46 26.30
CA GLY A 661 -6.11 -31.90 26.45
C GLY A 661 -4.65 -32.26 26.74
N TRP A 662 -3.71 -31.33 26.57
CA TRP A 662 -2.29 -31.57 26.79
C TRP A 662 -1.90 -31.37 28.25
N ARG A 663 -1.21 -32.37 28.82
CA ARG A 663 -0.55 -32.30 30.13
C ARG A 663 0.97 -32.26 29.96
N VAL A 664 1.64 -31.47 30.78
CA VAL A 664 3.11 -31.30 30.79
C VAL A 664 3.64 -31.38 32.21
N CYS A 665 4.91 -31.78 32.34
CA CYS A 665 5.58 -31.90 33.63
C CYS A 665 5.88 -30.54 34.26
N SER A 666 5.52 -30.40 35.55
CA SER A 666 5.87 -29.23 36.35
C SER A 666 7.31 -29.23 36.84
N VAL A 667 7.84 -28.04 37.14
CA VAL A 667 9.19 -27.81 37.68
C VAL A 667 9.46 -28.80 38.82
N GLY A 668 10.39 -29.72 38.59
CA GLY A 668 10.88 -30.73 39.52
C GLY A 668 12.41 -30.73 39.49
N SER A 669 13.05 -31.49 40.39
CA SER A 669 14.52 -31.47 40.60
C SER A 669 15.39 -31.89 39.40
N GLU A 670 14.79 -32.32 38.29
CA GLU A 670 15.47 -32.67 37.04
C GLU A 670 15.02 -31.70 35.92
N GLU A 671 15.82 -30.67 35.69
CA GLU A 671 15.59 -29.59 34.71
C GLU A 671 15.36 -30.11 33.27
N GLU A 672 15.92 -31.27 32.93
CA GLU A 672 15.84 -31.88 31.59
C GLU A 672 14.44 -32.44 31.23
N LYS A 673 13.53 -32.57 32.21
CA LYS A 673 12.17 -33.10 32.00
C LYS A 673 11.06 -32.04 32.09
N GLU A 674 11.42 -30.81 32.43
CA GLU A 674 10.47 -29.70 32.53
C GLU A 674 9.84 -29.39 31.16
N GLY A 675 8.52 -29.17 31.13
CA GLY A 675 7.80 -28.83 29.90
C GLY A 675 7.60 -30.00 28.92
N LYS A 676 8.13 -31.20 29.20
CA LYS A 676 7.86 -32.39 28.38
C LYS A 676 6.41 -32.87 28.57
N LYS A 677 5.84 -33.41 27.49
CA LYS A 677 4.49 -34.00 27.49
C LYS A 677 4.48 -35.23 28.39
N CYS A 678 3.45 -35.34 29.22
CA CYS A 678 3.27 -36.45 30.14
C CYS A 678 1.83 -36.96 30.11
N SER A 679 1.66 -38.22 30.50
CA SER A 679 0.38 -38.87 30.71
C SER A 679 0.10 -39.14 32.20
N ALA A 680 1.17 -39.32 32.99
CA ALA A 680 1.14 -39.55 34.44
C ALA A 680 2.35 -38.90 35.15
N ASP A 681 2.23 -38.63 36.45
CA ASP A 681 3.25 -37.93 37.24
C ASP A 681 4.60 -38.69 37.30
N THR A 682 4.57 -40.02 37.18
CA THR A 682 5.76 -40.86 37.16
C THR A 682 6.70 -40.59 35.99
N GLU A 683 6.20 -39.97 34.91
CA GLU A 683 6.98 -39.62 33.72
C GLU A 683 7.80 -38.32 33.92
N CYS A 684 7.51 -37.57 34.98
CA CYS A 684 8.08 -36.25 35.22
C CYS A 684 9.35 -36.24 36.08
N GLY A 685 9.70 -37.36 36.72
CA GLY A 685 10.90 -37.48 37.56
C GLY A 685 10.81 -36.71 38.90
N GLY A 686 11.40 -37.28 39.95
CA GLY A 686 11.42 -36.67 41.28
C GLY A 686 10.02 -36.33 41.82
N THR A 687 9.81 -35.06 42.16
CA THR A 687 8.53 -34.50 42.66
C THR A 687 7.67 -33.84 41.58
N GLY A 688 7.99 -34.01 40.30
CA GLY A 688 7.26 -33.39 39.19
C GLY A 688 5.83 -33.93 39.04
N VAL A 689 4.87 -33.05 38.75
CA VAL A 689 3.45 -33.38 38.58
C VAL A 689 3.03 -33.12 37.14
N CYS A 690 2.25 -34.03 36.57
CA CYS A 690 1.73 -33.92 35.22
C CYS A 690 0.46 -33.06 35.21
N ALA A 691 0.57 -31.78 34.87
CA ALA A 691 -0.53 -30.81 34.96
C ALA A 691 -1.01 -30.32 33.59
N ALA A 692 -2.26 -29.86 33.49
CA ALA A 692 -2.79 -29.30 32.26
C ALA A 692 -2.00 -28.05 31.85
N ALA A 693 -1.57 -27.96 30.59
CA ALA A 693 -0.69 -26.89 30.10
C ALA A 693 -1.21 -25.45 30.34
N ARG A 694 -2.52 -25.29 30.62
CA ARG A 694 -3.17 -24.00 30.92
C ARG A 694 -2.78 -23.39 32.26
N SER A 695 -2.14 -24.14 33.18
CA SER A 695 -1.69 -23.61 34.47
C SER A 695 -0.32 -22.92 34.40
N PHE A 696 0.39 -22.97 33.27
CA PHE A 696 1.69 -22.32 33.10
C PHE A 696 1.52 -20.94 32.46
N ARG A 697 1.64 -19.88 33.27
CA ARG A 697 1.95 -18.54 32.76
C ARG A 697 3.47 -18.37 32.81
N SER A 698 4.13 -18.34 31.67
CA SER A 698 5.48 -17.77 31.58
C SER A 698 5.49 -16.66 30.52
N ASN A 699 6.20 -15.57 30.82
CA ASN A 699 6.46 -14.44 29.92
C ASN A 699 7.68 -14.71 29.02
N VAL A 700 7.98 -15.99 28.71
CA VAL A 700 9.17 -16.38 27.94
C VAL A 700 8.73 -17.27 26.77
N PRO A 701 9.22 -17.04 25.53
CA PRO A 701 8.92 -17.92 24.40
C PRO A 701 9.48 -19.33 24.65
N TRP A 702 8.67 -20.35 24.40
CA TRP A 702 9.10 -21.76 24.49
C TRP A 702 10.14 -22.06 23.41
N ARG A 703 11.36 -22.44 23.79
CA ARG A 703 12.40 -22.93 22.88
C ARG A 703 12.40 -24.46 22.87
N PHE A 704 11.98 -25.09 21.78
CA PHE A 704 12.26 -26.52 21.56
C PHE A 704 13.68 -26.66 20.99
N GLY A 705 14.63 -27.05 21.83
CA GLY A 705 15.98 -27.41 21.38
C GLY A 705 15.95 -28.76 20.66
N ALA A 706 16.22 -28.76 19.35
CA ALA A 706 16.53 -29.98 18.61
C ALA A 706 18.00 -30.35 18.85
N THR A 707 18.32 -31.00 19.97
CA THR A 707 19.61 -31.70 20.11
C THR A 707 19.53 -33.03 19.38
N ARG A 708 20.22 -33.16 18.23
CA ARG A 708 20.54 -34.46 17.63
C ARG A 708 21.41 -35.26 18.61
N PRO A 709 21.12 -36.55 18.88
CA PRO A 709 22.10 -37.41 19.52
C PRO A 709 23.15 -37.83 18.51
N SER A 710 24.41 -37.66 18.88
CA SER A 710 25.54 -38.39 18.31
C SER A 710 25.44 -39.87 18.67
N SER A 711 25.31 -40.73 17.65
CA SER A 711 25.82 -42.11 17.64
C SER A 711 26.00 -42.54 16.20
#